data_AF-A0A9C8E686-F1
#
_entry.id   AF-A0A9C8E686-F1
#
_cell.length_a   1.000
_cell.length_b   1.000
_cell.length_c   1.000
_cell.angle_alpha   90.00
_cell.angle_beta   90.00
_cell.angle_gamma   90.00
#
_symmetry.space_group_name_H-M   'P 1'
#
loop_
_entity.id
_entity.type
_entity.pdbx_description
1 polymer ?
#
loop_
_entity_poly.entity_id
_entity_poly.type
_entity_poly.pdbx_seq_one_letter_code
_entity_poly.pdbx_strand_id
1 'polypeptide(L)'
;GSIVTQYPMEILEELGLLKIDLLGLSTLTIIQKTLDLIKERHGIELRPQDIPLDDPAIYELLSSGEVTGIFQVESAGMRRVLTRLKPSVFDDVVAVLALYRPGPMQYIDLYIDRKHGRKPVEYRHPALEPILKETYGIIIYLEQIIRIATDLAGYTASEADLMRRAVGKKKEKELLAHRKKFVEGAVARGIPRNVAEQIFKDIEYFANYGFNKCLPGDVEVVDADTGRLVKIAELYNGTRQIANTLTCDINGLKLHKHPIAGVHYNGVKPVYRLRTHLGREIEATANHPFYTFNGWKRLDELKPGDLIAVPRCLPVEGKAQWPDHEVIVLGYLLAEGNLCHPGSVYFYTKSKELLEDYVRAAEQFENVKCTISLHKGTYSVYAKRIKRDEEAGIVRWAKKLGIWGKRASEKEIPPEAFELNNRQIALLLSRLWSGDGYVNKCDGYFCAYYATASERLARQVQHLLLRLGVVSKLRTVEFPYRGGRTGYQVYVMGGEHLKNFAATIGVHFIEPHLRGICEEILQGEYGTARGTRDVIPVPVKEIVRAEKAAAGITWRQMRAEAGVAQREFQPIGSPSKRGFRRETIARLADYFDSSELRRYSDSDIYWDEIESIEYVGDKPTYDLTVPDLHNFIANDILVHNSHASAYAVLTCQTAYLKAHYPAEYMTAMLTVERHNTDKLAVLITECRRMGIEVLPPDVNKSGRGFTIEEWEEDGKKREAIRFGLEGVKNVGSGSVEAILRAREKGGPFKDLEDFCLRVDLKEVGRKALECLIKVGALDAFGGRAQLLQFMDQMIAVSAEAHRAAGVGQLTFFYAIPTLPPLPKARKVSRREMLDWERELVGVYVSEHPLQQVMPALSEAITHFCGQINEELDGQKVTIAGMVTNVREITTKRGEPMAFAQVEDIQGSIEVVIFPRVYRKTAELWDEERILIIKGRVDMRNGRPAIICDSVQDHVTLIRPKAQEPSPEGTPSEPDASPETSPALTETSSSGKHIHITLRRTGDEEADVRRLGEIYHLLTSYKGNDRFTFYVTVGEERFALEFPNVRTRYCEELEQKLINLLGEGAIKVN
;
A
#
# COMPACT_ATOMS: atom_id res chain seq x y z
N GLY A 1 -9.19 -16.47 -28.08
CA GLY A 1 -9.04 -15.02 -27.80
C GLY A 1 -9.90 -14.67 -26.62
N SER A 2 -9.50 -13.67 -25.83
CA SER A 2 -10.30 -13.13 -24.72
C SER A 2 -11.52 -12.36 -25.24
N ILE A 3 -12.57 -12.30 -24.42
CA ILE A 3 -13.76 -11.46 -24.66
C ILE A 3 -13.42 -10.05 -24.18
N VAL A 4 -13.72 -9.02 -24.99
CA VAL A 4 -13.38 -7.61 -24.72
C VAL A 4 -14.58 -6.72 -25.03
N THR A 5 -14.81 -5.67 -24.24
CA THR A 5 -15.86 -4.67 -24.45
C THR A 5 -15.52 -3.69 -25.58
N GLN A 6 -16.53 -3.23 -26.33
CA GLN A 6 -16.33 -2.27 -27.43
C GLN A 6 -16.28 -0.80 -26.99
N TYR A 7 -16.82 -0.46 -25.81
CA TYR A 7 -16.83 0.91 -25.29
C TYR A 7 -15.65 1.18 -24.34
N PRO A 8 -15.13 2.43 -24.31
CA PRO A 8 -14.11 2.87 -23.34
C PRO A 8 -14.69 3.06 -21.94
N MET A 9 -13.81 3.18 -20.95
CA MET A 9 -14.13 3.16 -19.51
C MET A 9 -15.18 4.22 -19.13
N GLU A 10 -14.98 5.46 -19.56
CA GLU A 10 -15.82 6.60 -19.19
C GLU A 10 -17.26 6.41 -19.67
N ILE A 11 -17.43 5.86 -20.88
CA ILE A 11 -18.74 5.56 -21.46
C ILE A 11 -19.38 4.36 -20.73
N LEU A 12 -18.61 3.36 -20.31
CA LEU A 12 -19.15 2.24 -19.51
C LEU A 12 -19.61 2.71 -18.12
N GLU A 13 -18.91 3.66 -17.50
CA GLU A 13 -19.30 4.31 -16.23
C GLU A 13 -20.54 5.20 -16.41
N GLU A 14 -20.63 6.01 -17.48
CA GLU A 14 -21.81 6.80 -17.82
C GLU A 14 -23.04 5.94 -18.14
N LEU A 15 -22.84 4.79 -18.79
CA LEU A 15 -23.88 3.76 -19.00
C LEU A 15 -24.25 3.00 -17.71
N GLY A 16 -23.56 3.26 -16.60
CA GLY A 16 -23.86 2.71 -15.28
C GLY A 16 -23.52 1.23 -15.11
N LEU A 17 -22.59 0.69 -15.89
CA LEU A 17 -22.11 -0.68 -15.77
C LEU A 17 -21.11 -0.81 -14.62
N LEU A 18 -21.08 -1.96 -13.97
CA LEU A 18 -20.06 -2.26 -12.97
C LEU A 18 -18.71 -2.54 -13.64
N LYS A 19 -17.67 -1.86 -13.15
CA LYS A 19 -16.28 -2.04 -13.55
C LYS A 19 -15.46 -2.46 -12.33
N ILE A 20 -14.60 -3.45 -12.50
CA ILE A 20 -13.67 -3.96 -11.47
C ILE A 20 -12.28 -4.00 -12.09
N ASP A 21 -11.29 -3.42 -11.41
CA ASP A 21 -9.89 -3.50 -11.83
C ASP A 21 -9.21 -4.74 -11.21
N LEU A 22 -8.94 -5.75 -12.03
CA LEU A 22 -8.11 -6.88 -11.66
C LEU A 22 -6.66 -6.60 -12.08
N LEU A 23 -5.87 -6.06 -11.16
CA LEU A 23 -4.49 -5.62 -11.37
C LEU A 23 -3.52 -6.79 -11.14
N GLY A 24 -2.83 -7.24 -12.20
CA GLY A 24 -1.73 -8.19 -12.10
C GLY A 24 -0.46 -7.53 -11.56
N LEU A 25 -0.22 -7.61 -10.25
CA LEU A 25 0.94 -7.00 -9.60
C LEU A 25 2.08 -8.02 -9.39
N SER A 26 3.15 -7.92 -10.18
CA SER A 26 4.31 -8.83 -10.14
C SER A 26 4.97 -8.90 -8.75
N THR A 27 4.92 -7.82 -7.96
CA THR A 27 5.44 -7.74 -6.59
C THR A 27 4.85 -8.81 -5.67
N LEU A 28 3.55 -9.13 -5.78
CA LEU A 28 2.93 -10.18 -4.96
C LEU A 28 3.47 -11.57 -5.33
N THR A 29 3.71 -11.80 -6.63
CA THR A 29 4.36 -13.02 -7.13
C THR A 29 5.81 -13.15 -6.65
N ILE A 30 6.55 -12.03 -6.59
CA ILE A 30 7.93 -11.99 -6.05
C ILE A 30 7.93 -12.34 -4.56
N ILE A 31 7.04 -11.72 -3.77
CA ILE A 31 6.89 -12.01 -2.34
C ILE A 31 6.59 -13.50 -2.14
N GLN A 32 5.55 -14.04 -2.80
CA GLN A 32 5.20 -15.45 -2.66
C GLN A 32 6.37 -16.38 -3.00
N LYS A 33 7.03 -16.17 -4.14
CA LYS A 33 8.19 -16.98 -4.54
C LYS A 33 9.38 -16.88 -3.57
N THR A 34 9.55 -15.73 -2.92
CA THR A 34 10.58 -15.58 -1.89
C THR A 34 10.23 -16.41 -0.66
N LEU A 35 8.97 -16.36 -0.22
CA LEU A 35 8.48 -17.14 0.92
C LEU A 35 8.56 -18.66 0.65
N ASP A 36 8.25 -19.10 -0.58
CA ASP A 36 8.39 -20.49 -1.01
C ASP A 36 9.86 -20.97 -0.88
N LEU A 37 10.82 -20.16 -1.37
CA LEU A 37 12.27 -20.45 -1.27
C LEU A 37 12.79 -20.42 0.17
N ILE A 38 12.30 -19.50 1.01
CA ILE A 38 12.64 -19.43 2.43
C ILE A 38 12.18 -20.71 3.15
N LYS A 39 10.97 -21.18 2.84
CA LYS A 39 10.43 -22.43 3.38
C LYS A 39 11.23 -23.65 2.93
N GLU A 40 11.67 -23.68 1.67
CA GLU A 40 12.48 -24.76 1.11
C GLU A 40 13.88 -24.85 1.74
N ARG A 41 14.59 -23.72 1.85
CA ARG A 41 15.99 -23.69 2.33
C ARG A 41 16.14 -23.68 3.85
N HIS A 42 15.31 -22.89 4.54
CA HIS A 42 15.46 -22.64 5.98
C HIS A 42 14.42 -23.40 6.83
N GLY A 43 13.41 -24.00 6.20
CA GLY A 43 12.28 -24.62 6.91
C GLY A 43 11.34 -23.62 7.59
N ILE A 44 11.51 -22.31 7.32
CA ILE A 44 10.75 -21.24 7.97
C ILE A 44 9.49 -20.95 7.13
N GLU A 45 8.31 -21.09 7.73
CA GLU A 45 7.03 -20.77 7.10
C GLU A 45 6.56 -19.37 7.53
N LEU A 46 6.66 -18.41 6.60
CA LEU A 46 6.21 -17.02 6.77
C LEU A 46 5.06 -16.73 5.78
N ARG A 47 4.06 -15.96 6.22
CA ARG A 47 3.03 -15.37 5.34
C ARG A 47 3.30 -13.87 5.19
N PRO A 48 2.81 -13.19 4.13
CA PRO A 48 3.07 -11.77 3.94
C PRO A 48 2.68 -10.88 5.14
N GLN A 49 1.59 -11.20 5.82
CA GLN A 49 1.11 -10.50 7.01
C GLN A 49 1.97 -10.71 8.28
N ASP A 50 2.86 -11.71 8.30
CA ASP A 50 3.75 -12.00 9.43
C ASP A 50 5.06 -11.19 9.37
N ILE A 51 5.28 -10.45 8.27
CA ILE A 51 6.49 -9.64 8.06
C ILE A 51 6.38 -8.32 8.87
N PRO A 52 7.33 -8.01 9.77
CA PRO A 52 7.31 -6.78 10.56
C PRO A 52 7.50 -5.54 9.67
N LEU A 53 6.96 -4.41 10.12
CA LEU A 53 7.05 -3.11 9.43
C LEU A 53 7.98 -2.12 10.12
N ASP A 54 8.40 -2.43 11.34
CA ASP A 54 9.22 -1.63 12.25
C ASP A 54 10.66 -2.17 12.42
N ASP A 55 11.03 -3.22 11.69
CA ASP A 55 12.36 -3.81 11.70
C ASP A 55 13.46 -2.82 11.25
N PRO A 56 14.53 -2.59 12.03
CA PRO A 56 15.60 -1.65 11.70
C PRO A 56 16.28 -1.88 10.34
N ALA A 57 16.43 -3.14 9.90
CA ALA A 57 17.12 -3.47 8.66
C ALA A 57 16.33 -2.98 7.42
N ILE A 58 15.01 -2.85 7.51
CA ILE A 58 14.17 -2.19 6.49
C ILE A 58 14.65 -0.74 6.30
N TYR A 59 14.79 -0.01 7.41
CA TYR A 59 15.13 1.40 7.44
C TYR A 59 16.57 1.64 7.04
N GLU A 60 17.50 0.77 7.46
CA GLU A 60 18.91 0.80 7.04
C GLU A 60 19.04 0.55 5.54
N LEU A 61 18.37 -0.47 4.99
CA LEU A 61 18.38 -0.78 3.55
C LEU A 61 17.75 0.32 2.69
N LEU A 62 16.65 0.93 3.14
CA LEU A 62 16.09 2.10 2.47
C LEU A 62 17.05 3.30 2.55
N SER A 63 17.68 3.52 3.71
CA SER A 63 18.64 4.61 3.96
C SER A 63 19.97 4.47 3.21
N SER A 64 20.38 3.26 2.82
CA SER A 64 21.58 3.06 1.99
C SER A 64 21.36 3.41 0.53
N GLY A 65 20.10 3.50 0.07
CA GLY A 65 19.76 3.70 -1.34
C GLY A 65 19.91 2.45 -2.20
N GLU A 66 20.22 1.31 -1.60
CA GLU A 66 20.41 0.00 -2.24
C GLU A 66 19.07 -0.68 -2.57
N VAL A 67 18.14 0.12 -3.08
CA VAL A 67 16.72 -0.22 -3.21
C VAL A 67 16.36 -0.79 -4.58
N THR A 68 17.34 -1.28 -5.33
CA THR A 68 17.10 -2.08 -6.56
C THR A 68 16.18 -3.25 -6.18
N GLY A 69 15.04 -3.38 -6.86
CA GLY A 69 14.04 -4.41 -6.59
C GLY A 69 13.00 -4.10 -5.52
N ILE A 70 13.16 -3.06 -4.71
CA ILE A 70 12.21 -2.74 -3.63
C ILE A 70 11.03 -1.94 -4.21
N PHE A 71 9.81 -2.36 -3.84
CA PHE A 71 8.59 -1.86 -4.46
C PHE A 71 8.42 -0.33 -4.37
N GLN A 72 7.98 0.29 -5.46
CA GLN A 72 7.80 1.75 -5.67
C GLN A 72 9.05 2.65 -5.49
N VAL A 73 10.16 2.17 -4.95
CA VAL A 73 11.32 3.02 -4.61
C VAL A 73 12.53 2.92 -5.54
N GLU A 74 12.49 2.04 -6.55
CA GLU A 74 13.63 1.71 -7.40
C GLU A 74 14.25 2.88 -8.21
N SER A 75 13.50 3.96 -8.48
CA SER A 75 13.94 5.02 -9.40
C SER A 75 15.13 5.83 -8.86
N ALA A 76 16.11 6.17 -9.71
CA ALA A 76 17.36 6.82 -9.29
C ALA A 76 17.15 8.10 -8.44
N GLY A 77 16.16 8.92 -8.75
CA GLY A 77 15.83 10.09 -7.94
C GLY A 77 15.24 9.73 -6.57
N MET A 78 14.46 8.65 -6.47
CA MET A 78 13.92 8.17 -5.18
C MET A 78 15.04 7.62 -4.31
N ARG A 79 16.03 6.92 -4.88
CA ARG A 79 17.23 6.46 -4.15
C ARG A 79 17.98 7.64 -3.51
N ARG A 80 18.20 8.72 -4.26
CA ARG A 80 18.80 9.97 -3.74
C ARG A 80 17.96 10.63 -2.65
N VAL A 81 16.63 10.52 -2.73
CA VAL A 81 15.73 11.01 -1.70
C VAL A 81 15.84 10.16 -0.43
N LEU A 82 15.79 8.83 -0.55
CA LEU A 82 15.88 7.92 0.59
C LEU A 82 17.23 8.00 1.32
N THR A 83 18.35 8.07 0.60
CA THR A 83 19.70 8.22 1.20
C THR A 83 19.88 9.51 2.00
N ARG A 84 19.24 10.60 1.54
CA ARG A 84 19.25 11.89 2.23
C ARG A 84 18.22 11.93 3.37
N LEU A 85 17.05 11.31 3.17
CA LEU A 85 15.97 11.22 4.16
C LEU A 85 16.34 10.34 5.34
N LYS A 86 17.04 9.23 5.09
CA LYS A 86 17.30 8.15 6.03
C LYS A 86 16.03 7.77 6.82
N PRO A 87 15.00 7.20 6.16
CA PRO A 87 13.73 6.87 6.82
C PRO A 87 14.01 5.99 8.04
N SER A 88 13.32 6.26 9.15
CA SER A 88 13.59 5.59 10.44
C SER A 88 12.33 5.10 11.16
N VAL A 89 11.15 5.40 10.60
CA VAL A 89 9.83 4.94 11.04
C VAL A 89 8.92 4.77 9.82
N PHE A 90 7.85 4.01 9.97
CA PHE A 90 6.92 3.71 8.87
C PHE A 90 6.34 4.97 8.23
N ASP A 91 6.07 6.00 9.02
CA ASP A 91 5.50 7.26 8.55
C ASP A 91 6.44 8.02 7.59
N ASP A 92 7.77 7.85 7.68
CA ASP A 92 8.70 8.41 6.68
C ASP A 92 8.52 7.73 5.32
N VAL A 93 8.20 6.42 5.30
CA VAL A 93 7.93 5.66 4.08
C VAL A 93 6.60 6.12 3.47
N VAL A 94 5.58 6.35 4.30
CA VAL A 94 4.30 6.93 3.85
C VAL A 94 4.50 8.35 3.31
N ALA A 95 5.25 9.20 4.02
CA ALA A 95 5.54 10.58 3.62
C ALA A 95 6.35 10.65 2.33
N VAL A 96 7.39 9.83 2.16
CA VAL A 96 8.22 9.86 0.95
C VAL A 96 7.47 9.36 -0.29
N LEU A 97 6.62 8.32 -0.16
CA LEU A 97 5.76 7.84 -1.24
C LEU A 97 4.64 8.82 -1.63
N ALA A 98 4.26 9.73 -0.71
CA ALA A 98 3.37 10.84 -0.99
C ALA A 98 4.10 12.04 -1.64
N LEU A 99 5.27 12.39 -1.12
CA LEU A 99 6.09 13.52 -1.58
C LEU A 99 6.78 13.27 -2.94
N TYR A 100 7.18 12.04 -3.25
CA TYR A 100 7.94 11.72 -4.47
C TYR A 100 7.04 11.62 -5.71
N ARG A 101 6.38 12.74 -6.04
CA ARG A 101 5.49 12.92 -7.19
C ARG A 101 5.75 14.29 -7.83
N PRO A 102 5.55 14.47 -9.15
CA PRO A 102 5.72 15.77 -9.79
C PRO A 102 4.87 16.83 -9.08
N GLY A 103 5.54 17.86 -8.52
CA GLY A 103 4.91 18.82 -7.61
C GLY A 103 5.42 18.73 -6.17
N PRO A 104 4.92 17.83 -5.30
CA PRO A 104 5.37 17.74 -3.91
C PRO A 104 6.87 17.45 -3.74
N MET A 105 7.54 16.93 -4.79
CA MET A 105 8.98 16.64 -4.78
C MET A 105 9.85 17.82 -4.32
N GLN A 106 9.46 19.06 -4.58
CA GLN A 106 10.22 20.24 -4.16
C GLN A 106 10.19 20.50 -2.65
N TYR A 107 9.30 19.86 -1.89
CA TYR A 107 9.30 19.89 -0.43
C TYR A 107 10.20 18.82 0.21
N ILE A 108 10.71 17.88 -0.57
CA ILE A 108 11.53 16.77 -0.04
C ILE A 108 12.77 17.31 0.67
N ASP A 109 13.50 18.25 0.07
CA ASP A 109 14.70 18.83 0.68
C ASP A 109 14.39 19.51 2.03
N LEU A 110 13.25 20.20 2.12
CA LEU A 110 12.81 20.86 3.35
C LEU A 110 12.38 19.85 4.41
N TYR A 111 11.66 18.78 4.02
CA TYR A 111 11.26 17.70 4.93
C TYR A 111 12.49 17.03 5.54
N ILE A 112 13.44 16.69 4.67
CA ILE A 112 14.70 16.04 5.05
C ILE A 112 15.53 16.93 5.98
N ASP A 113 15.74 18.21 5.65
CA ASP A 113 16.53 19.11 6.50
C ASP A 113 15.88 19.37 7.86
N ARG A 114 14.55 19.40 7.92
CA ARG A 114 13.82 19.57 9.18
C ARG A 114 13.80 18.30 10.03
N LYS A 115 13.62 17.12 9.41
CA LYS A 115 13.74 15.82 10.08
C LYS A 115 15.10 15.69 10.80
N HIS A 116 16.18 16.05 10.10
CA HIS A 116 17.55 15.96 10.62
C HIS A 116 17.97 17.16 11.49
N GLY A 117 17.05 18.06 11.85
CA GLY A 117 17.33 19.24 12.67
C GLY A 117 18.28 20.28 12.05
N ARG A 118 18.65 20.13 10.76
CA ARG A 118 19.52 21.07 10.03
C ARG A 118 18.82 22.39 9.68
N LYS A 119 17.49 22.37 9.61
CA LYS A 119 16.64 23.57 9.56
C LYS A 119 15.62 23.51 10.69
N PRO A 120 15.32 24.63 11.37
CA PRO A 120 14.25 24.66 12.35
C PRO A 120 12.90 24.32 11.70
N VAL A 121 12.05 23.63 12.46
CA VAL A 121 10.66 23.41 12.08
C VAL A 121 9.88 24.70 12.33
N GLU A 122 9.92 25.59 11.34
CA GLU A 122 9.17 26.84 11.38
C GLU A 122 7.72 26.64 10.89
N TYR A 123 6.78 27.02 11.75
CA TYR A 123 5.38 27.12 11.44
C TYR A 123 5.03 28.59 11.15
N ARG A 124 4.31 28.88 10.06
CA ARG A 124 3.87 30.27 9.76
C ARG A 124 3.02 30.89 10.88
N HIS A 125 2.36 30.05 11.67
CA HIS A 125 1.63 30.41 12.87
C HIS A 125 1.68 29.23 13.86
N PRO A 126 1.80 29.45 15.19
CA PRO A 126 1.84 28.35 16.18
C PRO A 126 0.66 27.38 16.08
N ALA A 127 -0.52 27.84 15.64
CA ALA A 127 -1.68 26.98 15.42
C ALA A 127 -1.51 25.90 14.33
N LEU A 128 -0.47 25.97 13.49
CA LEU A 128 -0.14 24.91 12.52
C LEU A 128 0.61 23.73 13.15
N GLU A 129 1.26 23.91 14.30
CA GLU A 129 2.08 22.88 14.93
C GLU A 129 1.29 21.59 15.21
N PRO A 130 0.08 21.62 15.83
CA PRO A 130 -0.71 20.42 16.09
C PRO A 130 -1.27 19.73 14.84
N ILE A 131 -1.08 20.31 13.65
CA ILE A 131 -1.55 19.78 12.35
C ILE A 131 -0.39 19.23 11.53
N LEU A 132 0.77 19.90 11.56
CA LEU A 132 1.91 19.61 10.68
C LEU A 132 3.13 19.06 11.42
N LYS A 133 3.06 18.77 12.72
CA LYS A 133 4.18 18.21 13.50
C LYS A 133 4.70 16.89 12.93
N GLU A 134 3.80 15.97 12.59
CA GLU A 134 4.14 14.65 12.02
C GLU A 134 4.85 14.75 10.66
N THR A 135 4.65 15.86 9.93
CA THR A 135 5.23 16.14 8.61
C THR A 135 6.22 17.30 8.64
N TYR A 136 6.83 17.58 9.80
CA TYR A 136 7.85 18.62 10.00
C TYR A 136 7.45 20.00 9.43
N GLY A 137 6.21 20.44 9.67
CA GLY A 137 5.72 21.75 9.24
C GLY A 137 5.43 21.87 7.74
N ILE A 138 5.25 20.75 7.03
CA ILE A 138 4.97 20.69 5.58
C ILE A 138 3.61 20.03 5.36
N ILE A 139 2.84 20.52 4.39
CA ILE A 139 1.56 19.92 4.02
C ILE A 139 1.80 18.76 3.05
N ILE A 140 1.43 17.54 3.45
CA ILE A 140 1.61 16.30 2.66
C ILE A 140 0.29 15.55 2.45
N TYR A 141 -0.71 15.75 3.33
CA TYR A 141 -1.97 14.99 3.32
C TYR A 141 -3.19 15.92 3.12
N LEU A 142 -4.28 15.44 2.49
CA LEU A 142 -5.52 16.24 2.33
C LEU A 142 -6.14 16.60 3.69
N GLU A 143 -5.92 15.71 4.63
CA GLU A 143 -6.34 15.74 6.02
C GLU A 143 -5.80 16.98 6.73
N GLN A 144 -4.58 17.39 6.37
CA GLN A 144 -3.93 18.58 6.90
C GLN A 144 -4.55 19.86 6.32
N ILE A 145 -4.90 19.90 5.02
CA ILE A 145 -5.62 21.03 4.40
C ILE A 145 -6.94 21.32 5.11
N ILE A 146 -7.68 20.26 5.35
CA ILE A 146 -8.94 20.29 6.08
C ILE A 146 -8.77 20.93 7.45
N ARG A 147 -7.82 20.42 8.25
CA ARG A 147 -7.54 20.95 9.59
C ARG A 147 -7.07 22.40 9.53
N ILE A 148 -6.25 22.78 8.55
CA ILE A 148 -5.83 24.18 8.37
C ILE A 148 -7.04 25.09 8.08
N ALA A 149 -7.97 24.66 7.23
CA ALA A 149 -9.19 25.42 6.93
C ALA A 149 -10.11 25.58 8.15
N THR A 150 -10.35 24.51 8.92
CA THR A 150 -11.24 24.55 10.08
C THR A 150 -10.63 25.26 11.28
N ASP A 151 -9.36 24.95 11.59
CA ASP A 151 -8.73 25.32 12.86
C ASP A 151 -8.24 26.78 12.77
N LEU A 152 -7.62 27.18 11.65
CA LEU A 152 -7.05 28.52 11.48
C LEU A 152 -8.04 29.51 10.87
N ALA A 153 -8.73 29.14 9.80
CA ALA A 153 -9.61 30.07 9.07
C ALA A 153 -11.08 30.02 9.49
N GLY A 154 -11.45 29.12 10.40
CA GLY A 154 -12.83 29.01 10.88
C GLY A 154 -13.85 28.67 9.82
N TYR A 155 -13.42 27.91 8.81
CA TYR A 155 -14.34 27.29 7.88
C TYR A 155 -15.33 26.43 8.66
N THR A 156 -16.59 26.47 8.25
CA THR A 156 -17.44 25.33 8.59
C THR A 156 -16.81 24.10 7.98
N ALA A 157 -17.13 22.97 8.57
CA ALA A 157 -16.84 21.68 8.01
C ALA A 157 -17.04 21.70 6.48
N SER A 158 -18.24 22.07 6.01
CA SER A 158 -18.68 22.06 4.61
C SER A 158 -17.78 22.80 3.63
N GLU A 159 -17.15 23.86 4.11
CA GLU A 159 -16.29 24.70 3.29
C GLU A 159 -14.87 24.13 3.21
N ALA A 160 -14.47 23.33 4.20
CA ALA A 160 -13.18 22.65 4.25
C ALA A 160 -13.13 21.46 3.28
N ASP A 161 -14.19 20.66 3.09
CA ASP A 161 -14.19 19.71 1.98
C ASP A 161 -14.36 20.34 0.61
N LEU A 162 -15.21 21.36 0.43
CA LEU A 162 -15.31 22.02 -0.87
C LEU A 162 -13.93 22.50 -1.33
N MET A 163 -13.17 23.06 -0.39
CA MET A 163 -11.75 23.34 -0.56
C MET A 163 -10.91 22.08 -0.82
N ARG A 164 -11.04 21.01 -0.02
CA ARG A 164 -10.34 19.72 -0.19
C ARG A 164 -10.70 18.97 -1.49
N ARG A 165 -11.85 19.21 -2.12
CA ARG A 165 -12.21 18.69 -3.44
C ARG A 165 -11.60 19.52 -4.55
N ALA A 166 -11.58 20.84 -4.40
CA ALA A 166 -10.84 21.69 -5.32
C ALA A 166 -9.35 21.29 -5.32
N VAL A 167 -8.80 20.99 -4.14
CA VAL A 167 -7.49 20.39 -3.89
C VAL A 167 -7.34 18.98 -4.51
N GLY A 168 -8.22 18.03 -4.19
CA GLY A 168 -8.08 16.64 -4.65
C GLY A 168 -8.37 16.42 -6.14
N LYS A 169 -9.17 17.31 -6.78
CA LYS A 169 -9.50 17.28 -8.21
C LYS A 169 -8.73 18.33 -9.04
N LYS A 170 -7.73 18.99 -8.46
CA LYS A 170 -6.87 20.02 -9.10
C LYS A 170 -7.65 21.16 -9.79
N LYS A 171 -8.73 21.61 -9.16
CA LYS A 171 -9.62 22.64 -9.72
C LYS A 171 -9.24 24.03 -9.22
N GLU A 172 -8.18 24.58 -9.80
CA GLU A 172 -7.60 25.89 -9.46
C GLU A 172 -8.64 27.02 -9.32
N LYS A 173 -9.59 27.14 -10.27
CA LYS A 173 -10.64 28.17 -10.23
C LYS A 173 -11.62 28.02 -9.04
N GLU A 174 -11.94 26.80 -8.66
CA GLU A 174 -12.80 26.53 -7.49
C GLU A 174 -12.03 26.83 -6.19
N LEU A 175 -10.73 26.53 -6.15
CA LEU A 175 -9.89 26.83 -4.99
C LEU A 175 -9.66 28.33 -4.79
N LEU A 176 -9.37 29.09 -5.84
CA LEU A 176 -9.16 30.54 -5.75
C LEU A 176 -10.39 31.28 -5.21
N ALA A 177 -11.60 30.75 -5.40
CA ALA A 177 -12.83 31.28 -4.79
C ALA A 177 -12.82 31.22 -3.25
N HIS A 178 -12.10 30.26 -2.66
CA HIS A 178 -11.92 30.15 -1.21
C HIS A 178 -10.90 31.16 -0.64
N ARG A 179 -10.01 31.75 -1.45
CA ARG A 179 -8.90 32.60 -0.98
C ARG A 179 -9.35 33.74 -0.07
N LYS A 180 -10.36 34.49 -0.51
CA LYS A 180 -10.89 35.64 0.26
C LYS A 180 -11.44 35.20 1.63
N LYS A 181 -12.26 34.14 1.64
CA LYS A 181 -12.94 33.67 2.84
C LYS A 181 -11.95 33.11 3.87
N PHE A 182 -10.95 32.34 3.44
CA PHE A 182 -9.93 31.82 4.34
C PHE A 182 -9.16 32.94 5.04
N VAL A 183 -8.73 33.94 4.27
CA VAL A 183 -7.94 35.07 4.80
C VAL A 183 -8.76 35.91 5.77
N GLU A 184 -10.02 36.19 5.46
CA GLU A 184 -10.91 36.95 6.34
C GLU A 184 -11.23 36.19 7.64
N GLY A 185 -11.49 34.87 7.56
CA GLY A 185 -11.75 34.03 8.72
C GLY A 185 -10.52 33.83 9.63
N ALA A 186 -9.32 33.70 9.04
CA ALA A 186 -8.07 33.60 9.79
C ALA A 186 -7.73 34.91 10.52
N VAL A 187 -7.97 36.06 9.88
CA VAL A 187 -7.83 37.39 10.52
C VAL A 187 -8.81 37.55 11.69
N ALA A 188 -10.05 37.10 11.54
CA ALA A 188 -11.03 37.11 12.63
C ALA A 188 -10.63 36.23 13.83
N ARG A 189 -9.71 35.26 13.63
CA ARG A 189 -9.14 34.39 14.67
C ARG A 189 -7.76 34.85 15.18
N GLY A 190 -7.36 36.08 14.88
CA GLY A 190 -6.12 36.68 15.39
C GLY A 190 -4.86 36.33 14.59
N ILE A 191 -4.97 35.63 13.46
CA ILE A 191 -3.84 35.37 12.56
C ILE A 191 -3.61 36.62 11.69
N PRO A 192 -2.39 37.21 11.68
CA PRO A 192 -2.12 38.37 10.84
C PRO A 192 -2.45 38.13 9.36
N ARG A 193 -3.05 39.12 8.68
CA ARG A 193 -3.57 38.94 7.29
C ARG A 193 -2.51 38.44 6.31
N ASN A 194 -1.28 38.95 6.41
CA ASN A 194 -0.13 38.51 5.62
C ASN A 194 0.23 37.04 5.89
N VAL A 195 0.14 36.58 7.14
CA VAL A 195 0.38 35.18 7.52
C VAL A 195 -0.74 34.29 6.96
N ALA A 196 -2.00 34.69 7.12
CA ALA A 196 -3.15 33.96 6.57
C ALA A 196 -3.09 33.81 5.04
N GLU A 197 -2.68 34.86 4.32
CA GLU A 197 -2.48 34.82 2.86
C GLU A 197 -1.35 33.89 2.43
N GLN A 198 -0.27 33.80 3.22
CA GLN A 198 0.82 32.85 2.95
C GLN A 198 0.39 31.41 3.23
N ILE A 199 -0.34 31.16 4.32
CA ILE A 199 -0.86 29.82 4.63
C ILE A 199 -1.81 29.36 3.52
N PHE A 200 -2.72 30.21 3.04
CA PHE A 200 -3.58 29.86 1.90
C PHE A 200 -2.77 29.56 0.62
N LYS A 201 -1.67 30.27 0.39
CA LYS A 201 -0.79 30.03 -0.76
C LYS A 201 -0.08 28.67 -0.68
N ASP A 202 0.32 28.23 0.52
CA ASP A 202 0.84 26.87 0.72
C ASP A 202 -0.23 25.80 0.42
N ILE A 203 -1.50 26.10 0.76
CA ILE A 203 -2.64 25.25 0.40
C ILE A 203 -2.86 25.24 -1.12
N GLU A 204 -2.91 26.40 -1.81
CA GLU A 204 -3.00 26.50 -3.28
C GLU A 204 -1.92 25.67 -3.99
N TYR A 205 -0.75 25.60 -3.39
CA TYR A 205 0.39 24.87 -3.93
C TYR A 205 0.24 23.35 -3.73
N PHE A 206 -0.11 22.92 -2.52
CA PHE A 206 -0.50 21.53 -2.23
C PHE A 206 -1.76 21.11 -3.01
N ALA A 207 -2.53 22.11 -3.43
CA ALA A 207 -3.62 22.24 -4.42
C ALA A 207 -3.76 21.20 -5.52
N ASN A 208 -2.62 20.65 -5.88
CA ASN A 208 -2.46 19.95 -7.13
C ASN A 208 -2.26 18.44 -6.91
N TYR A 209 -2.40 17.84 -5.68
CA TYR A 209 -1.79 16.50 -5.39
C TYR A 209 -2.50 15.37 -4.55
N GLY A 210 -3.02 15.54 -3.32
CA GLY A 210 -3.24 14.42 -2.34
C GLY A 210 -4.60 13.67 -2.31
N PHE A 211 -4.78 12.58 -1.51
CA PHE A 211 -6.08 11.86 -1.26
C PHE A 211 -6.17 10.88 -0.03
N ASN A 212 -7.35 10.69 0.64
CA ASN A 212 -7.73 9.58 1.60
C ASN A 212 -9.26 9.52 2.02
N LYS A 213 -9.79 8.46 2.68
CA LYS A 213 -11.26 8.14 2.95
C LYS A 213 -11.67 8.06 4.45
N CYS A 214 -12.95 8.25 4.86
CA CYS A 214 -13.42 8.25 6.30
C CYS A 214 -14.93 8.01 6.61
N LEU A 215 -15.29 7.91 7.91
CA LEU A 215 -16.65 8.00 8.50
C LEU A 215 -16.77 9.12 9.59
N PRO A 216 -17.92 9.77 9.80
CA PRO A 216 -18.15 10.74 10.89
C PRO A 216 -18.10 10.17 12.30
N GLY A 217 -17.82 11.04 13.28
CA GLY A 217 -17.70 10.65 14.69
C GLY A 217 -18.99 10.27 15.41
N ASP A 218 -20.14 10.67 14.87
CA ASP A 218 -21.48 10.33 15.38
C ASP A 218 -22.03 9.00 14.83
N VAL A 219 -21.30 8.34 13.93
CA VAL A 219 -21.55 6.95 13.55
C VAL A 219 -21.27 6.04 14.74
N GLU A 220 -22.16 5.07 14.95
CA GLU A 220 -22.15 4.12 16.05
C GLU A 220 -21.74 2.73 15.58
N VAL A 221 -20.86 2.12 16.36
CA VAL A 221 -20.33 0.76 16.19
C VAL A 221 -20.76 -0.04 17.40
N VAL A 222 -21.09 -1.32 17.20
CA VAL A 222 -21.54 -2.21 18.27
C VAL A 222 -20.36 -2.91 18.93
N ASP A 223 -20.27 -2.80 20.26
CA ASP A 223 -19.42 -3.67 21.07
C ASP A 223 -19.93 -5.10 20.96
N ALA A 224 -19.16 -5.98 20.34
CA ALA A 224 -19.57 -7.37 20.12
C ALA A 224 -19.56 -8.23 21.40
N ASP A 225 -18.91 -7.79 22.49
CA ASP A 225 -18.85 -8.52 23.76
C ASP A 225 -19.94 -8.11 24.75
N THR A 226 -20.50 -6.91 24.63
CA THR A 226 -21.56 -6.38 25.52
C THR A 226 -22.89 -6.09 24.81
N GLY A 227 -22.87 -5.70 23.53
CA GLY A 227 -24.04 -5.20 22.79
C GLY A 227 -24.24 -3.69 22.89
N ARG A 228 -23.37 -2.97 23.61
CA ARG A 228 -23.42 -1.51 23.72
C ARG A 228 -23.13 -0.84 22.37
N LEU A 229 -23.93 0.17 22.01
CA LEU A 229 -23.60 1.08 20.91
C LEU A 229 -22.60 2.13 21.41
N VAL A 230 -21.49 2.31 20.67
CA VAL A 230 -20.43 3.26 20.99
C VAL A 230 -20.09 4.09 19.75
N LYS A 231 -19.99 5.41 19.91
CA LYS A 231 -19.67 6.32 18.80
C LYS A 231 -18.20 6.26 18.44
N ILE A 232 -17.86 6.39 17.16
CA ILE A 232 -16.47 6.40 16.71
C ILE A 232 -15.67 7.55 17.37
N ALA A 233 -16.28 8.70 17.63
CA ALA A 233 -15.65 9.78 18.39
C ALA A 233 -15.38 9.42 19.88
N GLU A 234 -16.23 8.59 20.50
CA GLU A 234 -16.04 8.16 21.90
C GLU A 234 -14.87 7.17 22.03
N LEU A 235 -14.67 6.33 21.00
CA LEU A 235 -13.52 5.45 20.83
C LEU A 235 -12.22 6.24 20.61
N TYR A 236 -12.22 7.19 19.66
CA TYR A 236 -11.06 8.05 19.39
C TYR A 236 -10.62 8.84 20.62
N ASN A 237 -11.57 9.45 21.35
CA ASN A 237 -11.27 10.23 22.55
C ASN A 237 -10.88 9.37 23.77
N GLY A 238 -10.88 8.04 23.66
CA GLY A 238 -10.61 7.11 24.78
C GLY A 238 -11.67 7.11 25.89
N THR A 239 -12.75 7.89 25.74
CA THR A 239 -13.87 7.97 26.71
C THR A 239 -14.67 6.68 26.81
N ARG A 240 -14.61 5.86 25.77
CA ARG A 240 -15.06 4.48 25.72
C ARG A 240 -14.00 3.65 24.99
N GLN A 241 -13.90 2.38 25.35
CA GLN A 241 -13.10 1.40 24.64
C GLN A 241 -13.99 0.18 24.38
N ILE A 242 -13.82 -0.44 23.22
CA ILE A 242 -14.44 -1.73 22.88
C ILE A 242 -13.32 -2.64 22.38
N ALA A 243 -13.25 -3.86 22.90
CA ALA A 243 -12.21 -4.80 22.50
C ALA A 243 -12.51 -5.36 21.10
N ASN A 244 -13.78 -5.71 20.85
CA ASN A 244 -14.23 -6.33 19.60
C ASN A 244 -15.45 -5.60 19.02
N THR A 245 -15.51 -5.52 17.69
CA THR A 245 -16.68 -5.11 16.91
C THR A 245 -17.20 -6.29 16.08
N LEU A 246 -18.41 -6.17 15.55
CA LEU A 246 -18.92 -7.08 14.52
C LEU A 246 -18.35 -6.73 13.14
N THR A 247 -17.95 -7.78 12.42
CA THR A 247 -17.41 -7.76 11.07
C THR A 247 -18.03 -8.89 10.26
N CYS A 248 -17.91 -8.85 8.94
CA CYS A 248 -18.41 -9.87 8.04
C CYS A 248 -17.25 -10.63 7.39
N ASP A 249 -17.23 -11.96 7.52
CA ASP A 249 -16.50 -12.78 6.55
C ASP A 249 -17.24 -12.72 5.22
N ILE A 250 -16.63 -12.08 4.24
CA ILE A 250 -17.20 -11.89 2.91
C ILE A 250 -17.36 -13.24 2.18
N ASN A 251 -16.57 -14.27 2.51
CA ASN A 251 -16.67 -15.59 1.90
C ASN A 251 -17.92 -16.34 2.36
N GLY A 252 -18.18 -16.43 3.68
CA GLY A 252 -19.39 -17.03 4.23
C GLY A 252 -20.63 -16.11 4.24
N LEU A 253 -20.44 -14.80 4.06
CA LEU A 253 -21.43 -13.76 4.40
C LEU A 253 -21.96 -13.90 5.84
N LYS A 254 -21.05 -14.23 6.77
CA LYS A 254 -21.32 -14.49 8.19
C LYS A 254 -20.75 -13.41 9.08
N LEU A 255 -21.46 -13.08 10.16
CA LEU A 255 -21.04 -12.06 11.11
C LEU A 255 -20.26 -12.66 12.27
N HIS A 256 -19.08 -12.11 12.50
CA HIS A 256 -18.13 -12.55 13.53
C HIS A 256 -17.64 -11.36 14.34
N LYS A 257 -17.20 -11.62 15.58
CA LYS A 257 -16.51 -10.59 16.36
C LYS A 257 -15.02 -10.59 16.03
N HIS A 258 -14.45 -9.41 15.81
CA HIS A 258 -13.02 -9.20 15.57
C HIS A 258 -12.52 -7.98 16.35
N PRO A 259 -11.21 -7.95 16.71
CA PRO A 259 -10.65 -6.84 17.45
C PRO A 259 -10.60 -5.55 16.62
N ILE A 260 -10.55 -4.40 17.31
CA ILE A 260 -10.24 -3.11 16.68
C ILE A 260 -8.75 -2.81 16.91
N ALA A 261 -8.01 -2.51 15.85
CA ALA A 261 -6.60 -2.12 15.96
C ALA A 261 -6.42 -0.65 16.36
N GLY A 262 -7.30 0.25 15.87
CA GLY A 262 -7.24 1.66 16.20
C GLY A 262 -8.38 2.49 15.61
N VAL A 263 -8.53 3.71 16.14
CA VAL A 263 -9.37 4.76 15.57
C VAL A 263 -8.53 6.02 15.42
N HIS A 264 -8.52 6.60 14.23
CA HIS A 264 -7.71 7.76 13.89
C HIS A 264 -8.60 8.92 13.45
N TYR A 265 -8.44 10.10 14.06
CA TYR A 265 -9.08 11.31 13.54
C TYR A 265 -8.48 11.69 12.19
N ASN A 266 -9.34 11.85 11.19
CA ASN A 266 -8.98 11.96 9.79
C ASN A 266 -9.43 13.33 9.23
N GLY A 267 -9.61 14.32 10.12
CA GLY A 267 -10.06 15.65 9.75
C GLY A 267 -11.56 15.75 9.47
N VAL A 268 -12.02 16.97 9.21
CA VAL A 268 -13.39 17.33 8.85
C VAL A 268 -13.64 17.16 7.34
N LYS A 269 -14.44 16.17 6.93
CA LYS A 269 -14.62 15.75 5.52
C LYS A 269 -16.09 15.78 5.09
N PRO A 270 -16.43 15.66 3.78
CA PRO A 270 -17.80 15.79 3.36
C PRO A 270 -18.56 14.54 3.66
N VAL A 271 -19.81 14.74 4.01
CA VAL A 271 -20.62 13.66 4.51
C VAL A 271 -21.88 13.57 3.69
N TYR A 272 -22.11 12.36 3.21
CA TYR A 272 -23.34 12.00 2.54
C TYR A 272 -24.08 11.02 3.43
N ARG A 273 -25.34 11.34 3.68
CA ARG A 273 -26.31 10.46 4.32
C ARG A 273 -26.81 9.51 3.25
N LEU A 274 -26.40 8.25 3.39
CA LEU A 274 -27.03 7.14 2.70
C LEU A 274 -28.20 6.68 3.57
N ARG A 275 -29.41 6.68 3.01
CA ARG A 275 -30.60 6.09 3.62
C ARG A 275 -31.06 4.88 2.82
N THR A 276 -31.35 3.78 3.51
CA THR A 276 -31.84 2.53 2.90
C THR A 276 -33.35 2.39 3.02
N HIS A 277 -33.92 1.44 2.28
CA HIS A 277 -35.35 1.18 2.26
C HIS A 277 -35.88 0.52 3.53
N LEU A 278 -35.08 -0.13 4.38
CA LEU A 278 -35.47 -0.44 5.76
C LEU A 278 -35.44 0.80 6.68
N GLY A 279 -34.97 1.95 6.20
CA GLY A 279 -34.80 3.17 7.00
C GLY A 279 -33.50 3.20 7.81
N ARG A 280 -32.55 2.31 7.53
CA ARG A 280 -31.18 2.42 8.05
C ARG A 280 -30.53 3.67 7.46
N GLU A 281 -29.61 4.25 8.20
CA GLU A 281 -29.01 5.51 7.83
C GLU A 281 -27.57 5.57 8.34
N ILE A 282 -26.65 5.75 7.42
CA ILE A 282 -25.25 6.00 7.72
C ILE A 282 -24.79 7.23 6.97
N GLU A 283 -23.95 7.98 7.66
CA GLU A 283 -23.29 9.15 7.13
C GLU A 283 -21.83 8.78 6.85
N ALA A 284 -21.32 9.09 5.65
CA ALA A 284 -19.99 8.65 5.21
C ALA A 284 -19.38 9.59 4.16
N THR A 285 -18.06 9.51 3.98
CA THR A 285 -17.38 10.28 2.92
C THR A 285 -17.66 9.71 1.53
N ALA A 286 -17.63 10.56 0.49
CA ALA A 286 -17.91 10.17 -0.89
C ALA A 286 -17.09 8.96 -1.38
N ASN A 287 -15.84 8.85 -0.94
CA ASN A 287 -14.93 7.76 -1.30
C ASN A 287 -14.93 6.59 -0.31
N HIS A 288 -15.81 6.58 0.69
CA HIS A 288 -16.01 5.46 1.60
C HIS A 288 -16.80 4.33 0.91
N PRO A 289 -16.38 3.06 0.99
CA PRO A 289 -17.04 1.99 0.25
C PRO A 289 -18.02 1.17 1.09
N PHE A 290 -19.04 0.65 0.41
CA PHE A 290 -20.08 -0.22 0.93
C PHE A 290 -20.10 -1.53 0.15
N TYR A 291 -20.44 -2.63 0.81
CA TYR A 291 -20.46 -3.94 0.16
C TYR A 291 -21.77 -4.14 -0.61
N THR A 292 -21.67 -4.42 -1.90
CA THR A 292 -22.79 -4.77 -2.79
C THR A 292 -22.73 -6.25 -3.17
N PHE A 293 -23.78 -6.79 -3.82
CA PHE A 293 -23.78 -8.18 -4.29
C PHE A 293 -22.58 -8.52 -5.20
N ASN A 294 -22.02 -7.51 -5.88
CA ASN A 294 -20.89 -7.68 -6.79
C ASN A 294 -19.56 -7.17 -6.21
N GLY A 295 -19.46 -6.98 -4.89
CA GLY A 295 -18.27 -6.47 -4.20
C GLY A 295 -18.39 -5.03 -3.71
N TRP A 296 -17.27 -4.49 -3.24
CA TRP A 296 -17.18 -3.13 -2.67
C TRP A 296 -17.32 -2.04 -3.74
N LYS A 297 -18.17 -1.04 -3.49
CA LYS A 297 -18.33 0.18 -4.28
C LYS A 297 -18.25 1.42 -3.41
N ARG A 298 -17.71 2.53 -3.91
CA ARG A 298 -17.69 3.82 -3.20
C ARG A 298 -19.07 4.46 -3.13
N LEU A 299 -19.30 5.29 -2.13
CA LEU A 299 -20.54 6.06 -1.97
C LEU A 299 -20.86 6.95 -3.16
N ASP A 300 -19.86 7.51 -3.84
CA ASP A 300 -20.02 8.30 -5.07
C ASP A 300 -20.17 7.47 -6.37
N GLU A 301 -20.09 6.13 -6.28
CA GLU A 301 -20.37 5.17 -7.37
C GLU A 301 -21.74 4.46 -7.19
N LEU A 302 -22.46 4.78 -6.11
CA LEU A 302 -23.76 4.24 -5.74
C LEU A 302 -24.89 5.22 -6.08
N LYS A 303 -26.07 4.69 -6.39
CA LYS A 303 -27.29 5.46 -6.68
C LYS A 303 -28.52 4.85 -6.02
N PRO A 304 -29.60 5.63 -5.82
CA PRO A 304 -30.88 5.07 -5.38
C PRO A 304 -31.33 3.90 -6.27
N GLY A 305 -31.76 2.82 -5.63
CA GLY A 305 -32.08 1.53 -6.29
C GLY A 305 -30.96 0.50 -6.31
N ASP A 306 -29.68 0.88 -6.04
CA ASP A 306 -28.62 -0.10 -5.82
C ASP A 306 -28.82 -0.86 -4.49
N LEU A 307 -28.34 -2.10 -4.39
CA LEU A 307 -28.46 -2.96 -3.21
C LEU A 307 -27.14 -3.04 -2.44
N ILE A 308 -27.18 -2.76 -1.13
CA ILE A 308 -26.04 -2.88 -0.21
C ILE A 308 -26.30 -3.90 0.90
N ALA A 309 -25.23 -4.42 1.49
CA ALA A 309 -25.27 -5.36 2.59
C ALA A 309 -25.57 -4.66 3.93
N VAL A 310 -26.63 -5.12 4.59
CA VAL A 310 -26.99 -4.77 5.98
C VAL A 310 -27.19 -6.07 6.78
N PRO A 311 -27.02 -6.09 8.11
CA PRO A 311 -27.20 -7.30 8.90
C PRO A 311 -28.68 -7.73 8.98
N ARG A 312 -28.96 -9.02 8.81
CA ARG A 312 -30.26 -9.66 9.08
C ARG A 312 -30.45 -9.96 10.58
N CYS A 313 -29.35 -10.24 11.26
CA CYS A 313 -29.26 -10.41 12.71
C CYS A 313 -27.95 -9.80 13.23
N LEU A 314 -27.85 -9.56 14.54
CA LEU A 314 -26.59 -9.21 15.20
C LEU A 314 -26.25 -10.31 16.23
N PRO A 315 -25.17 -11.10 16.05
CA PRO A 315 -24.84 -12.22 16.93
C PRO A 315 -24.22 -11.73 18.26
N VAL A 316 -25.03 -11.07 19.09
CA VAL A 316 -24.64 -10.52 20.40
C VAL A 316 -25.66 -10.90 21.47
N GLU A 317 -25.20 -11.60 22.51
CA GLU A 317 -26.08 -12.08 23.59
C GLU A 317 -26.27 -11.04 24.70
N GLY A 318 -25.25 -10.22 25.00
CA GLY A 318 -25.22 -9.34 26.17
C GLY A 318 -24.99 -10.12 27.48
N LYS A 319 -24.42 -9.44 28.49
CA LYS A 319 -23.98 -10.08 29.74
C LYS A 319 -24.56 -9.45 31.01
N ALA A 320 -25.11 -8.23 30.93
CA ALA A 320 -25.72 -7.60 32.07
C ALA A 320 -27.07 -8.26 32.38
N GLN A 321 -27.40 -8.32 33.68
CA GLN A 321 -28.72 -8.71 34.15
C GLN A 321 -29.15 -7.74 35.25
N TRP A 322 -30.25 -7.03 35.03
CA TRP A 322 -30.85 -6.12 36.02
C TRP A 322 -31.93 -6.85 36.83
N PRO A 323 -32.42 -6.30 37.95
CA PRO A 323 -33.68 -6.73 38.52
C PRO A 323 -34.80 -6.53 37.49
N ASP A 324 -35.63 -7.55 37.25
CA ASP A 324 -36.68 -7.49 36.21
C ASP A 324 -37.65 -6.31 36.41
N HIS A 325 -37.87 -5.86 37.65
CA HIS A 325 -38.71 -4.70 37.93
C HIS A 325 -38.14 -3.39 37.36
N GLU A 326 -36.81 -3.24 37.29
CA GLU A 326 -36.18 -2.07 36.67
C GLU A 326 -36.39 -2.08 35.15
N VAL A 327 -36.27 -3.25 34.52
CA VAL A 327 -36.48 -3.44 33.06
C VAL A 327 -37.94 -3.19 32.68
N ILE A 328 -38.89 -3.70 33.47
CA ILE A 328 -40.33 -3.48 33.30
C ILE A 328 -40.67 -1.99 33.43
N VAL A 329 -40.18 -1.34 34.49
CA VAL A 329 -40.38 0.11 34.69
C VAL A 329 -39.74 0.92 33.58
N LEU A 330 -38.55 0.56 33.09
CA LEU A 330 -37.90 1.23 31.96
C LEU A 330 -38.79 1.20 30.71
N GLY A 331 -39.35 0.04 30.35
CA GLY A 331 -40.22 -0.08 29.18
C GLY A 331 -41.47 0.80 29.27
N TYR A 332 -42.16 0.79 30.41
CA TYR A 332 -43.32 1.66 30.64
C TYR A 332 -42.96 3.15 30.64
N LEU A 333 -41.83 3.53 31.24
CA LEU A 333 -41.38 4.91 31.29
C LEU A 333 -40.91 5.43 29.92
N LEU A 334 -40.36 4.55 29.08
CA LEU A 334 -40.03 4.89 27.69
C LEU A 334 -41.27 4.97 26.80
N ALA A 335 -42.30 4.17 27.04
CA ALA A 335 -43.60 4.26 26.36
C ALA A 335 -44.53 5.35 26.95
N GLU A 336 -45.63 4.98 27.62
CA GLU A 336 -46.67 5.91 28.10
C GLU A 336 -46.23 6.81 29.31
N GLY A 337 -45.05 6.59 29.89
CA GLY A 337 -44.61 7.33 31.09
C GLY A 337 -44.21 8.80 30.86
N ASN A 338 -44.32 9.61 31.92
CA ASN A 338 -43.91 11.02 31.95
C ASN A 338 -42.79 11.22 33.00
N LEU A 339 -41.66 11.73 32.53
CA LEU A 339 -40.39 11.89 33.25
C LEU A 339 -40.10 13.36 33.63
N CYS A 340 -40.99 14.30 33.29
CA CYS A 340 -40.79 15.75 33.42
C CYS A 340 -41.31 16.35 34.75
N HIS A 341 -41.96 15.56 35.61
CA HIS A 341 -42.58 16.11 36.82
C HIS A 341 -41.56 16.28 37.97
N PRO A 342 -41.53 17.42 38.70
CA PRO A 342 -40.40 17.83 39.57
C PRO A 342 -40.23 17.05 40.89
N GLY A 343 -40.60 15.77 40.97
CA GLY A 343 -40.37 14.97 42.19
C GLY A 343 -40.84 13.52 42.20
N SER A 344 -41.35 12.98 41.09
CA SER A 344 -41.64 11.55 40.88
C SER A 344 -42.03 11.30 39.43
N VAL A 345 -41.89 10.04 38.97
CA VAL A 345 -42.36 9.59 37.66
C VAL A 345 -43.87 9.38 37.63
N TYR A 346 -44.48 9.56 36.46
CA TYR A 346 -45.86 9.17 36.20
C TYR A 346 -45.94 8.08 35.14
N PHE A 347 -46.93 7.21 35.28
CA PHE A 347 -47.36 6.27 34.25
C PHE A 347 -48.87 6.43 34.02
N TYR A 348 -49.30 6.34 32.76
CA TYR A 348 -50.69 6.42 32.36
C TYR A 348 -51.03 5.16 31.58
N THR A 349 -52.23 4.60 31.77
CA THR A 349 -52.71 3.50 30.92
C THR A 349 -54.22 3.31 31.04
N LYS A 350 -54.82 2.61 30.08
CA LYS A 350 -56.22 2.15 30.15
C LYS A 350 -56.37 0.68 30.57
N SER A 351 -55.30 -0.12 30.45
CA SER A 351 -55.32 -1.53 30.86
C SER A 351 -55.14 -1.65 32.37
N LYS A 352 -55.89 -2.56 32.99
CA LYS A 352 -55.74 -2.90 34.40
C LYS A 352 -54.52 -3.80 34.64
N GLU A 353 -54.22 -4.65 33.67
CA GLU A 353 -53.09 -5.57 33.65
C GLU A 353 -51.75 -4.80 33.62
N LEU A 354 -51.64 -3.79 32.75
CA LEU A 354 -50.45 -2.91 32.69
C LEU A 354 -50.31 -2.05 33.95
N LEU A 355 -51.42 -1.57 34.51
CA LEU A 355 -51.44 -0.87 35.80
C LEU A 355 -50.87 -1.73 36.93
N GLU A 356 -51.35 -2.96 37.07
CA GLU A 356 -50.92 -3.87 38.15
C GLU A 356 -49.46 -4.29 38.01
N ASP A 357 -48.98 -4.55 36.78
CA ASP A 357 -47.57 -4.85 36.51
C ASP A 357 -46.65 -3.67 36.80
N TYR A 358 -47.00 -2.46 36.33
CA TYR A 358 -46.24 -1.25 36.64
C TYR A 358 -46.19 -0.97 38.14
N VAL A 359 -47.32 -1.07 38.85
CA VAL A 359 -47.36 -0.83 40.31
C VAL A 359 -46.50 -1.85 41.05
N ARG A 360 -46.63 -3.15 40.72
CA ARG A 360 -45.81 -4.22 41.31
C ARG A 360 -44.31 -4.03 41.06
N ALA A 361 -43.93 -3.50 39.91
CA ALA A 361 -42.54 -3.24 39.58
C ALA A 361 -42.00 -1.95 40.23
N ALA A 362 -42.78 -0.86 40.18
CA ALA A 362 -42.39 0.44 40.74
C ALA A 362 -42.28 0.44 42.27
N GLU A 363 -43.11 -0.34 42.99
CA GLU A 363 -43.04 -0.45 44.46
C GLU A 363 -41.90 -1.36 44.98
N GLN A 364 -41.14 -2.01 44.09
CA GLN A 364 -39.89 -2.70 44.48
C GLN A 364 -38.70 -1.74 44.63
N PHE A 365 -38.80 -0.52 44.12
CA PHE A 365 -37.78 0.51 44.33
C PHE A 365 -37.80 1.02 45.77
N GLU A 366 -36.61 1.23 46.34
CA GLU A 366 -36.46 1.85 47.67
C GLU A 366 -37.25 3.15 47.81
N ASN A 367 -37.93 3.33 48.94
CA ASN A 367 -38.67 4.56 49.25
C ASN A 367 -39.75 4.93 48.19
N VAL A 368 -40.44 3.95 47.58
CA VAL A 368 -41.54 4.19 46.63
C VAL A 368 -42.86 3.59 47.10
N LYS A 369 -43.95 4.38 46.98
CA LYS A 369 -45.33 3.89 47.06
C LYS A 369 -46.19 4.52 45.95
N CYS A 370 -46.90 3.69 45.19
CA CYS A 370 -47.74 4.14 44.09
C CYS A 370 -49.09 4.66 44.60
N THR A 371 -49.46 5.87 44.16
CA THR A 371 -50.85 6.37 44.25
C THR A 371 -51.50 6.20 42.89
N ILE A 372 -52.71 5.62 42.86
CA ILE A 372 -53.48 5.39 41.64
C ILE A 372 -54.66 6.37 41.61
N SER A 373 -54.90 6.98 40.46
CA SER A 373 -56.00 7.93 40.21
C SER A 373 -56.68 7.56 38.89
N LEU A 374 -58.00 7.42 38.86
CA LEU A 374 -58.76 7.12 37.65
C LEU A 374 -59.48 8.37 37.15
N HIS A 375 -59.21 8.80 35.91
CA HIS A 375 -59.89 9.92 35.27
C HIS A 375 -60.30 9.56 33.84
N LYS A 376 -61.60 9.70 33.51
CA LYS A 376 -62.16 9.43 32.17
C LYS A 376 -61.72 8.06 31.58
N GLY A 377 -61.68 7.02 32.41
CA GLY A 377 -61.30 5.67 32.00
C GLY A 377 -59.79 5.45 31.78
N THR A 378 -58.93 6.40 32.18
CA THR A 378 -57.46 6.25 32.16
C THR A 378 -56.92 6.29 33.58
N TYR A 379 -56.14 5.30 33.96
CA TYR A 379 -55.40 5.27 35.21
C TYR A 379 -54.17 6.17 35.11
N SER A 380 -53.91 6.94 36.16
CA SER A 380 -52.71 7.75 36.35
C SER A 380 -52.04 7.26 37.63
N VAL A 381 -50.85 6.68 37.50
CA VAL A 381 -50.02 6.17 38.60
C VAL A 381 -48.93 7.18 38.91
N TYR A 382 -48.76 7.48 40.20
CA TYR A 382 -47.74 8.40 40.69
C TYR A 382 -46.89 7.72 41.77
N ALA A 383 -45.60 7.54 41.49
CA ALA A 383 -44.66 6.80 42.33
C ALA A 383 -44.11 7.70 43.47
N LYS A 384 -44.91 7.95 44.51
CA LYS A 384 -44.56 8.87 45.60
C LYS A 384 -43.40 8.32 46.45
N ARG A 385 -42.62 9.25 47.02
CA ARG A 385 -41.72 8.93 48.13
C ARG A 385 -42.48 8.65 49.43
N ILE A 386 -42.04 7.68 50.20
CA ILE A 386 -42.63 7.31 51.50
C ILE A 386 -42.10 8.25 52.58
N LYS A 387 -40.78 8.28 52.74
CA LYS A 387 -40.03 9.27 53.51
C LYS A 387 -39.92 10.56 52.68
N ARG A 388 -40.13 11.73 53.29
CA ARG A 388 -40.24 13.01 52.55
C ARG A 388 -38.91 13.71 52.33
N ASP A 389 -37.94 13.38 53.16
CA ASP A 389 -36.56 13.83 53.28
C ASP A 389 -35.60 13.03 52.38
N GLU A 390 -35.87 11.76 52.13
CA GLU A 390 -35.12 10.91 51.19
C GLU A 390 -35.71 10.98 49.75
N GLU A 391 -34.87 10.94 48.72
CA GLU A 391 -35.33 10.82 47.34
C GLU A 391 -35.96 9.43 47.07
N ALA A 392 -36.96 9.37 46.17
CA ALA A 392 -37.54 8.11 45.73
C ALA A 392 -36.53 7.31 44.89
N GLY A 393 -36.32 6.03 45.18
CA GLY A 393 -35.34 5.18 44.50
C GLY A 393 -35.51 5.15 42.98
N ILE A 394 -36.75 5.13 42.50
CA ILE A 394 -37.10 5.19 41.07
C ILE A 394 -36.68 6.52 40.40
N VAL A 395 -36.69 7.65 41.11
CA VAL A 395 -36.23 8.95 40.60
C VAL A 395 -34.71 8.99 40.55
N ARG A 396 -34.05 8.54 41.63
CA ARG A 396 -32.59 8.42 41.71
C ARG A 396 -32.05 7.51 40.60
N TRP A 397 -32.72 6.40 40.34
CA TRP A 397 -32.44 5.46 39.24
C TRP A 397 -32.68 6.10 37.85
N ALA A 398 -33.82 6.76 37.63
CA ALA A 398 -34.10 7.45 36.36
C ALA A 398 -33.11 8.60 36.06
N LYS A 399 -32.60 9.27 37.09
CA LYS A 399 -31.50 10.24 36.98
C LYS A 399 -30.18 9.57 36.63
N LYS A 400 -29.82 8.46 37.29
CA LYS A 400 -28.62 7.66 37.01
C LYS A 400 -28.57 7.18 35.56
N LEU A 401 -29.72 6.75 35.01
CA LEU A 401 -29.84 6.32 33.61
C LEU A 401 -29.97 7.48 32.60
N GLY A 402 -29.95 8.74 33.04
CA GLY A 402 -30.07 9.91 32.15
C GLY A 402 -31.41 10.00 31.40
N ILE A 403 -32.46 9.34 31.89
CA ILE A 403 -33.81 9.38 31.29
C ILE A 403 -34.72 10.45 31.95
N TRP A 404 -34.41 10.83 33.19
CA TRP A 404 -35.15 11.86 33.93
C TRP A 404 -35.23 13.19 33.18
N GLY A 405 -36.40 13.83 33.20
CA GLY A 405 -36.65 15.12 32.53
C GLY A 405 -36.93 15.06 31.03
N LYS A 406 -36.74 13.92 30.35
CA LYS A 406 -36.94 13.82 28.90
C LYS A 406 -38.42 13.82 28.49
N ARG A 407 -38.77 14.60 27.47
CA ARG A 407 -40.09 14.60 26.80
C ARG A 407 -40.17 13.42 25.83
N ALA A 408 -41.37 13.07 25.36
CA ALA A 408 -41.61 11.92 24.47
C ALA A 408 -40.75 11.90 23.18
N SER A 409 -40.40 13.07 22.64
CA SER A 409 -39.52 13.22 21.46
C SER A 409 -38.02 13.13 21.77
N GLU A 410 -37.65 13.15 23.06
CA GLU A 410 -36.26 13.15 23.55
C GLU A 410 -35.88 11.82 24.23
N LYS A 411 -36.88 10.95 24.48
CA LYS A 411 -36.67 9.62 25.05
C LYS A 411 -35.73 8.80 24.17
N GLU A 412 -34.87 8.03 24.79
CA GLU A 412 -33.96 7.08 24.15
C GLU A 412 -33.68 5.95 25.13
N ILE A 413 -33.30 4.78 24.62
CA ILE A 413 -32.86 3.65 25.44
C ILE A 413 -31.54 4.04 26.11
N PRO A 414 -31.41 3.93 27.44
CA PRO A 414 -30.17 4.28 28.13
C PRO A 414 -29.06 3.31 27.70
N PRO A 415 -27.82 3.78 27.48
CA PRO A 415 -26.72 2.95 26.97
C PRO A 415 -26.47 1.65 27.74
N GLU A 416 -26.64 1.64 29.06
CA GLU A 416 -26.47 0.47 29.91
C GLU A 416 -27.53 -0.62 29.66
N ALA A 417 -28.71 -0.26 29.14
CA ALA A 417 -29.75 -1.22 28.78
C ALA A 417 -29.44 -1.99 27.49
N PHE A 418 -28.49 -1.54 26.68
CA PHE A 418 -27.99 -2.33 25.55
C PHE A 418 -27.12 -3.51 26.01
N GLU A 419 -26.59 -3.49 27.23
CA GLU A 419 -25.74 -4.57 27.75
C GLU A 419 -26.54 -5.75 28.32
N LEU A 420 -27.85 -5.57 28.52
CA LEU A 420 -28.79 -6.58 29.03
C LEU A 420 -28.78 -7.84 28.16
N ASN A 421 -28.92 -9.02 28.76
CA ASN A 421 -29.09 -10.27 28.01
C ASN A 421 -30.34 -10.27 27.10
N ASN A 422 -30.40 -11.15 26.10
CA ASN A 422 -31.46 -11.11 25.08
C ASN A 422 -32.87 -11.35 25.65
N ARG A 423 -33.01 -12.11 26.74
CA ARG A 423 -34.28 -12.23 27.50
C ARG A 423 -34.74 -10.85 28.03
N GLN A 424 -33.85 -10.08 28.64
CA GLN A 424 -34.23 -8.78 29.21
C GLN A 424 -34.41 -7.69 28.15
N ILE A 425 -33.72 -7.78 27.00
CA ILE A 425 -34.05 -6.99 25.81
C ILE A 425 -35.48 -7.32 25.33
N ALA A 426 -35.84 -8.60 25.24
CA ALA A 426 -37.18 -9.01 24.82
C ALA A 426 -38.27 -8.57 25.83
N LEU A 427 -37.99 -8.65 27.14
CA LEU A 427 -38.87 -8.13 28.19
C LEU A 427 -39.07 -6.61 28.06
N LEU A 428 -38.00 -5.84 27.85
CA LEU A 428 -38.05 -4.39 27.62
C LEU A 428 -38.90 -4.04 26.39
N LEU A 429 -38.65 -4.71 25.27
CA LEU A 429 -39.39 -4.53 24.02
C LEU A 429 -40.87 -4.90 24.17
N SER A 430 -41.21 -5.93 24.96
CA SER A 430 -42.62 -6.28 25.22
C SER A 430 -43.38 -5.12 25.88
N ARG A 431 -42.76 -4.43 26.85
CA ARG A 431 -43.40 -3.30 27.56
C ARG A 431 -43.46 -2.03 26.73
N LEU A 432 -42.48 -1.81 25.84
CA LEU A 432 -42.58 -0.78 24.81
C LEU A 432 -43.76 -1.04 23.86
N TRP A 433 -43.95 -2.30 23.45
CA TRP A 433 -45.06 -2.70 22.58
C TRP A 433 -46.44 -2.69 23.26
N SER A 434 -46.51 -3.03 24.55
CA SER A 434 -47.74 -2.92 25.36
C SER A 434 -48.24 -1.47 25.49
N GLY A 435 -47.32 -0.49 25.50
CA GLY A 435 -47.66 0.93 25.62
C GLY A 435 -47.96 1.60 24.28
N ASP A 436 -46.94 1.78 23.43
CA ASP A 436 -47.07 2.50 22.14
C ASP A 436 -46.98 1.57 20.90
N GLY A 437 -47.14 0.26 21.10
CA GLY A 437 -47.15 -0.73 20.03
C GLY A 437 -48.54 -1.12 19.55
N TYR A 438 -48.53 -1.89 18.45
CA TYR A 438 -49.70 -2.47 17.83
C TYR A 438 -49.33 -3.88 17.36
N VAL A 439 -50.14 -4.87 17.73
CA VAL A 439 -50.10 -6.23 17.18
C VAL A 439 -51.54 -6.66 16.90
N ASN A 440 -51.87 -6.91 15.64
CA ASN A 440 -53.22 -7.34 15.26
C ASN A 440 -53.25 -8.04 13.89
N LYS A 441 -54.41 -8.61 13.56
CA LYS A 441 -54.75 -9.17 12.25
C LYS A 441 -55.39 -8.08 11.39
N CYS A 442 -54.77 -7.74 10.27
CA CYS A 442 -55.24 -6.75 9.31
C CYS A 442 -55.46 -7.45 7.96
N ASP A 443 -56.66 -7.35 7.38
CA ASP A 443 -56.99 -7.84 6.02
C ASP A 443 -56.43 -9.24 5.66
N GLY A 444 -56.49 -10.18 6.62
CA GLY A 444 -56.04 -11.57 6.43
C GLY A 444 -54.55 -11.84 6.69
N TYR A 445 -53.75 -10.85 7.11
CA TYR A 445 -52.36 -11.01 7.53
C TYR A 445 -52.12 -10.44 8.95
N PHE A 446 -51.05 -10.86 9.61
CA PHE A 446 -50.64 -10.29 10.89
C PHE A 446 -49.76 -9.06 10.69
N CYS A 447 -49.94 -8.04 11.52
CA CYS A 447 -49.14 -6.82 11.51
C CYS A 447 -48.67 -6.51 12.94
N ALA A 448 -47.37 -6.27 13.10
CA ALA A 448 -46.78 -5.77 14.34
C ALA A 448 -45.95 -4.51 14.03
N TYR A 449 -46.23 -3.41 14.74
CA TYR A 449 -45.40 -2.21 14.69
C TYR A 449 -45.34 -1.49 16.04
N TYR A 450 -44.25 -0.77 16.28
CA TYR A 450 -44.07 0.16 17.41
C TYR A 450 -44.09 1.59 16.89
N ALA A 451 -44.77 2.52 17.58
CA ALA A 451 -44.82 3.93 17.22
C ALA A 451 -44.21 4.81 18.31
N THR A 452 -43.51 5.88 17.94
CA THR A 452 -42.97 6.83 18.92
C THR A 452 -42.79 8.23 18.32
N ALA A 453 -42.64 9.24 19.20
CA ALA A 453 -42.30 10.61 18.83
C ALA A 453 -40.78 10.85 18.78
N SER A 454 -39.95 9.91 19.24
CA SER A 454 -38.49 10.02 19.23
C SER A 454 -37.89 9.18 18.10
N GLU A 455 -37.22 9.83 17.15
CA GLU A 455 -36.48 9.14 16.08
C GLU A 455 -35.37 8.25 16.65
N ARG A 456 -34.68 8.74 17.69
CA ARG A 456 -33.59 8.05 18.36
C ARG A 456 -34.09 6.73 18.97
N LEU A 457 -35.20 6.78 19.72
CA LEU A 457 -35.82 5.59 20.30
C LEU A 457 -36.29 4.62 19.20
N ALA A 458 -36.87 5.12 18.10
CA ALA A 458 -37.29 4.27 16.99
C ALA A 458 -36.12 3.52 16.35
N ARG A 459 -35.00 4.20 16.07
CA ARG A 459 -33.78 3.57 15.53
C ARG A 459 -33.15 2.58 16.51
N GLN A 460 -33.12 2.90 17.80
CA GLN A 460 -32.62 1.99 18.85
C GLN A 460 -33.50 0.73 19.01
N VAL A 461 -34.82 0.87 18.95
CA VAL A 461 -35.75 -0.29 18.89
C VAL A 461 -35.49 -1.12 17.63
N GLN A 462 -35.28 -0.47 16.47
CA GLN A 462 -34.94 -1.14 15.21
C GLN A 462 -33.60 -1.91 15.26
N HIS A 463 -32.64 -1.46 16.07
CA HIS A 463 -31.37 -2.14 16.32
C HIS A 463 -31.56 -3.34 17.27
N LEU A 464 -32.24 -3.15 18.41
CA LEU A 464 -32.50 -4.25 19.35
C LEU A 464 -33.34 -5.38 18.74
N LEU A 465 -34.22 -5.07 17.79
CA LEU A 465 -34.95 -6.08 17.02
C LEU A 465 -34.01 -6.93 16.13
N LEU A 466 -32.99 -6.35 15.48
CA LEU A 466 -31.99 -7.13 14.73
C LEU A 466 -31.22 -8.09 15.63
N ARG A 467 -30.89 -7.66 16.85
CA ARG A 467 -30.20 -8.50 17.83
C ARG A 467 -31.05 -9.72 18.25
N LEU A 468 -32.38 -9.61 18.23
CA LEU A 468 -33.31 -10.73 18.40
C LEU A 468 -33.68 -11.46 17.08
N GLY A 469 -32.98 -11.20 15.97
CA GLY A 469 -33.24 -11.83 14.67
C GLY A 469 -34.54 -11.37 13.98
N VAL A 470 -35.00 -10.15 14.30
CA VAL A 470 -36.24 -9.55 13.78
C VAL A 470 -35.90 -8.35 12.88
N VAL A 471 -35.91 -8.55 11.56
CA VAL A 471 -35.77 -7.41 10.62
C VAL A 471 -37.05 -6.56 10.64
N SER A 472 -36.85 -5.25 10.70
CA SER A 472 -37.92 -4.27 10.75
C SER A 472 -37.63 -3.05 9.85
N LYS A 473 -38.68 -2.42 9.31
CA LYS A 473 -38.59 -1.16 8.54
C LYS A 473 -39.04 0.02 9.41
N LEU A 474 -38.19 1.02 9.53
CA LEU A 474 -38.52 2.33 10.05
C LEU A 474 -39.28 3.16 8.99
N ARG A 475 -40.31 3.89 9.42
CA ARG A 475 -41.06 4.84 8.59
C ARG A 475 -41.33 6.12 9.36
N THR A 476 -41.18 7.26 8.69
CA THR A 476 -41.65 8.56 9.18
C THR A 476 -43.12 8.74 8.79
N VAL A 477 -43.95 9.21 9.72
CA VAL A 477 -45.38 9.48 9.51
C VAL A 477 -45.77 10.81 10.15
N GLU A 478 -46.64 11.56 9.48
CA GLU A 478 -47.28 12.74 10.09
C GLU A 478 -48.63 12.32 10.69
N PHE A 479 -48.90 12.72 11.94
CA PHE A 479 -50.16 12.42 12.61
C PHE A 479 -51.20 13.54 12.36
N PRO A 480 -52.27 13.30 11.58
CA PRO A 480 -53.21 14.36 11.19
C PRO A 480 -53.91 15.00 12.40
N TYR A 481 -54.26 14.17 13.38
CA TYR A 481 -55.00 14.54 14.59
C TYR A 481 -54.13 15.17 15.69
N ARG A 482 -52.81 15.32 15.48
CA ARG A 482 -51.89 15.99 16.42
C ARG A 482 -51.31 17.30 15.85
N GLY A 483 -51.99 17.90 14.86
CA GLY A 483 -51.56 19.16 14.24
C GLY A 483 -50.30 19.02 13.39
N GLY A 484 -50.19 17.94 12.62
CA GLY A 484 -49.06 17.70 11.71
C GLY A 484 -47.76 17.25 12.40
N ARG A 485 -47.81 16.81 13.65
CA ARG A 485 -46.61 16.29 14.33
C ARG A 485 -46.09 15.04 13.66
N THR A 486 -44.81 15.08 13.27
CA THR A 486 -44.02 13.93 12.84
C THR A 486 -43.88 12.91 13.96
N GLY A 487 -43.89 11.64 13.59
CA GLY A 487 -43.49 10.52 14.43
C GLY A 487 -42.98 9.36 13.59
N TYR A 488 -42.61 8.28 14.27
CA TYR A 488 -41.78 7.22 13.71
C TYR A 488 -42.39 5.86 14.03
N GLN A 489 -42.48 4.99 13.02
CA GLN A 489 -43.05 3.65 13.15
C GLN A 489 -42.04 2.58 12.74
N VAL A 490 -41.79 1.62 13.62
CA VAL A 490 -40.93 0.46 13.39
C VAL A 490 -41.82 -0.76 13.09
N TYR A 491 -41.90 -1.17 11.84
CA TYR A 491 -42.72 -2.30 11.38
C TYR A 491 -41.91 -3.59 11.32
N VAL A 492 -42.39 -4.68 11.93
CA VAL A 492 -41.81 -6.02 11.75
C VAL A 492 -42.11 -6.50 10.32
N MET A 493 -41.10 -7.02 9.62
CA MET A 493 -41.18 -7.31 8.18
C MET A 493 -41.40 -8.80 7.89
N GLY A 494 -42.51 -9.17 7.25
CA GLY A 494 -42.74 -10.53 6.75
C GLY A 494 -43.00 -11.60 7.81
N GLY A 495 -43.31 -12.82 7.36
CA GLY A 495 -43.76 -13.92 8.22
C GLY A 495 -42.68 -14.48 9.16
N GLU A 496 -41.45 -14.67 8.66
CA GLU A 496 -40.31 -15.17 9.46
C GLU A 496 -40.04 -14.27 10.67
N HIS A 497 -39.84 -12.97 10.44
CA HIS A 497 -39.53 -12.04 11.52
C HIS A 497 -40.73 -11.79 12.45
N LEU A 498 -41.98 -11.97 11.98
CA LEU A 498 -43.16 -12.01 12.85
C LEU A 498 -43.17 -13.24 13.77
N LYS A 499 -42.77 -14.43 13.27
CA LYS A 499 -42.58 -15.61 14.13
C LYS A 499 -41.47 -15.38 15.16
N ASN A 500 -40.32 -14.85 14.74
CA ASN A 500 -39.21 -14.53 15.66
C ASN A 500 -39.66 -13.51 16.73
N PHE A 501 -40.42 -12.48 16.35
CA PHE A 501 -41.02 -11.52 17.28
C PHE A 501 -41.95 -12.20 18.29
N ALA A 502 -42.88 -13.05 17.84
CA ALA A 502 -43.80 -13.76 18.73
C ALA A 502 -43.09 -14.77 19.65
N ALA A 503 -42.06 -15.46 19.15
CA ALA A 503 -41.28 -16.45 19.89
C ALA A 503 -40.38 -15.81 20.97
N THR A 504 -39.82 -14.62 20.70
CA THR A 504 -38.86 -13.95 21.59
C THR A 504 -39.50 -12.89 22.47
N ILE A 505 -40.27 -11.96 21.90
CA ILE A 505 -40.90 -10.84 22.59
C ILE A 505 -42.33 -11.21 23.04
N GLY A 506 -43.06 -11.95 22.20
CA GLY A 506 -44.46 -12.30 22.45
C GLY A 506 -44.69 -13.08 23.75
N VAL A 507 -43.74 -13.94 24.13
CA VAL A 507 -43.75 -14.72 25.38
C VAL A 507 -43.69 -13.86 26.65
N HIS A 508 -43.31 -12.58 26.53
CA HIS A 508 -43.23 -11.63 27.65
C HIS A 508 -44.47 -10.73 27.80
N PHE A 509 -45.42 -10.73 26.85
CA PHE A 509 -46.67 -9.99 26.99
C PHE A 509 -47.50 -10.50 28.18
N ILE A 510 -48.22 -9.58 28.84
CA ILE A 510 -49.07 -9.92 29.99
C ILE A 510 -50.56 -9.87 29.65
N GLU A 511 -50.92 -9.12 28.61
CA GLU A 511 -52.25 -8.98 28.08
C GLU A 511 -52.68 -10.28 27.38
N PRO A 512 -53.75 -10.97 27.83
CA PRO A 512 -54.16 -12.25 27.26
C PRO A 512 -54.43 -12.19 25.75
N HIS A 513 -54.99 -11.07 25.28
CA HIS A 513 -55.24 -10.82 23.86
C HIS A 513 -53.97 -10.80 23.00
N LEU A 514 -52.90 -10.12 23.46
CA LEU A 514 -51.64 -10.06 22.71
C LEU A 514 -50.92 -11.41 22.71
N ARG A 515 -50.98 -12.16 23.82
CA ARG A 515 -50.48 -13.53 23.89
C ARG A 515 -51.22 -14.45 22.93
N GLY A 516 -52.55 -14.41 22.89
CA GLY A 516 -53.35 -15.18 21.93
C GLY A 516 -53.00 -14.88 20.47
N ILE A 517 -52.78 -13.61 20.10
CA ILE A 517 -52.31 -13.25 18.76
C ILE A 517 -50.90 -13.78 18.48
N CYS A 518 -49.99 -13.74 19.47
CA CYS A 518 -48.65 -14.32 19.32
C CYS A 518 -48.69 -15.85 19.17
N GLU A 519 -49.60 -16.54 19.85
CA GLU A 519 -49.86 -17.97 19.69
C GLU A 519 -50.43 -18.29 18.29
N GLU A 520 -51.41 -17.52 17.80
CA GLU A 520 -51.89 -17.62 16.41
C GLU A 520 -50.76 -17.40 15.39
N ILE A 521 -49.86 -16.45 15.65
CA ILE A 521 -48.66 -16.21 14.82
C ILE A 521 -47.73 -17.43 14.84
N LEU A 522 -47.46 -18.03 16.00
CA LEU A 522 -46.56 -19.18 16.07
C LEU A 522 -47.14 -20.42 15.38
N GLN A 523 -48.44 -20.68 15.58
CA GLN A 523 -49.19 -21.79 14.99
C GLN A 523 -49.47 -21.61 13.49
N GLY A 524 -49.46 -20.38 12.97
CA GLY A 524 -49.75 -20.09 11.57
C GLY A 524 -48.76 -20.72 10.59
N GLU A 525 -49.27 -21.46 9.61
CA GLU A 525 -48.54 -21.73 8.36
C GLU A 525 -48.54 -20.45 7.50
N TYR A 526 -47.41 -19.75 7.44
CA TYR A 526 -47.23 -18.58 6.56
C TYR A 526 -46.98 -19.01 5.11
N GLY A 527 -47.87 -19.83 4.59
CA GLY A 527 -48.00 -20.04 3.16
C GLY A 527 -48.16 -18.69 2.46
N THR A 528 -47.20 -18.38 1.59
CA THR A 528 -47.31 -17.32 0.56
C THR A 528 -47.78 -15.94 1.02
N ALA A 529 -47.36 -15.49 2.22
CA ALA A 529 -47.50 -14.09 2.62
C ALA A 529 -47.04 -13.14 1.48
N ARG A 530 -47.92 -12.24 1.05
CA ARG A 530 -47.65 -11.27 -0.01
C ARG A 530 -46.64 -10.23 0.50
N GLY A 531 -45.36 -10.41 0.15
CA GLY A 531 -44.36 -9.35 0.30
C GLY A 531 -43.15 -9.64 1.18
N THR A 532 -42.63 -10.89 1.25
CA THR A 532 -41.26 -11.10 1.72
C THR A 532 -40.30 -10.23 0.91
N ARG A 533 -39.65 -9.27 1.57
CA ARG A 533 -38.67 -8.35 0.95
C ARG A 533 -37.21 -8.73 1.23
N ASP A 534 -36.96 -9.63 2.18
CA ASP A 534 -35.67 -10.33 2.22
C ASP A 534 -35.55 -11.21 0.99
N VAL A 535 -34.73 -10.78 0.04
CA VAL A 535 -34.50 -11.44 -1.23
C VAL A 535 -33.01 -11.43 -1.57
N ILE A 536 -32.53 -12.55 -2.09
CA ILE A 536 -31.20 -12.63 -2.67
C ILE A 536 -31.24 -11.93 -4.04
N PRO A 537 -30.33 -10.99 -4.33
CA PRO A 537 -30.33 -10.20 -5.56
C PRO A 537 -30.41 -11.03 -6.84
N VAL A 538 -31.04 -10.46 -7.87
CA VAL A 538 -31.28 -11.11 -9.18
C VAL A 538 -30.05 -11.83 -9.78
N PRO A 539 -28.79 -11.32 -9.67
CA PRO A 539 -27.63 -11.99 -10.27
C PRO A 539 -27.35 -13.42 -9.76
N VAL A 540 -27.87 -13.83 -8.58
CA VAL A 540 -27.79 -15.23 -8.10
C VAL A 540 -28.35 -16.25 -9.10
N LYS A 541 -29.23 -15.82 -10.02
CA LYS A 541 -29.75 -16.66 -11.11
C LYS A 541 -28.66 -17.26 -12.00
N GLU A 542 -27.51 -16.60 -12.13
CA GLU A 542 -26.41 -17.11 -12.96
C GLU A 542 -25.66 -18.25 -12.25
N ILE A 543 -25.54 -18.20 -10.91
CA ILE A 543 -25.05 -19.32 -10.10
C ILE A 543 -26.00 -20.52 -10.24
N VAL A 544 -27.31 -20.30 -10.06
CA VAL A 544 -28.33 -21.36 -10.25
C VAL A 544 -28.27 -21.97 -11.67
N ARG A 545 -27.97 -21.16 -12.70
CA ARG A 545 -27.80 -21.66 -14.08
C ARG A 545 -26.53 -22.48 -14.27
N ALA A 546 -25.42 -22.07 -13.63
CA ALA A 546 -24.17 -22.83 -13.61
C ALA A 546 -24.37 -24.19 -12.93
N GLU A 547 -24.95 -24.23 -11.73
CA GLU A 547 -25.26 -25.49 -11.02
C GLU A 547 -26.17 -26.40 -11.85
N LYS A 548 -27.25 -25.84 -12.40
CA LYS A 548 -28.16 -26.59 -13.28
C LYS A 548 -27.46 -27.06 -14.57
N ALA A 549 -26.39 -26.42 -15.02
CA ALA A 549 -25.60 -26.87 -16.17
C ALA A 549 -24.63 -27.99 -15.77
N ALA A 550 -23.93 -27.86 -14.64
CA ALA A 550 -23.03 -28.87 -14.09
C ALA A 550 -23.76 -30.18 -13.77
N ALA A 551 -24.95 -30.11 -13.18
CA ALA A 551 -25.80 -31.27 -12.89
C ALA A 551 -26.45 -31.92 -14.13
N GLY A 552 -26.32 -31.33 -15.33
CA GLY A 552 -26.85 -31.88 -16.59
C GLY A 552 -28.39 -31.91 -16.73
N ILE A 553 -29.14 -31.43 -15.74
CA ILE A 553 -30.61 -31.56 -15.69
C ILE A 553 -31.37 -30.52 -16.51
N THR A 554 -32.60 -30.85 -16.89
CA THR A 554 -33.54 -29.90 -17.50
C THR A 554 -34.30 -29.07 -16.47
N TRP A 555 -34.81 -27.91 -16.89
CA TRP A 555 -35.73 -27.10 -16.06
C TRP A 555 -37.06 -27.81 -15.71
N ARG A 556 -37.42 -28.90 -16.43
CA ARG A 556 -38.59 -29.73 -16.08
C ARG A 556 -38.29 -30.63 -14.89
N GLN A 557 -37.13 -31.29 -14.88
CA GLN A 557 -36.63 -32.10 -13.76
C GLN A 557 -36.44 -31.24 -12.51
N MET A 558 -35.72 -30.12 -12.62
CA MET A 558 -35.53 -29.17 -11.51
C MET A 558 -36.86 -28.66 -10.92
N ARG A 559 -37.92 -28.51 -11.73
CA ARG A 559 -39.27 -28.17 -11.24
C ARG A 559 -39.97 -29.33 -10.54
N ALA A 560 -39.78 -30.56 -11.02
CA ALA A 560 -40.39 -31.76 -10.43
C ALA A 560 -39.72 -32.14 -9.10
N GLU A 561 -38.40 -31.96 -9.00
CA GLU A 561 -37.58 -32.45 -7.89
C GLU A 561 -37.31 -31.36 -6.83
N ALA A 562 -36.89 -30.15 -7.23
CA ALA A 562 -36.64 -29.03 -6.29
C ALA A 562 -37.88 -28.13 -6.07
N GLY A 563 -38.96 -28.33 -6.84
CA GLY A 563 -40.19 -27.54 -6.71
C GLY A 563 -40.04 -26.07 -7.13
N VAL A 564 -39.07 -25.71 -7.98
CA VAL A 564 -38.86 -24.32 -8.44
C VAL A 564 -39.07 -24.23 -9.96
N ALA A 565 -39.87 -23.27 -10.42
CA ALA A 565 -40.29 -23.21 -11.82
C ALA A 565 -39.35 -22.40 -12.71
N GLN A 566 -39.08 -22.86 -13.95
CA GLN A 566 -38.24 -22.17 -14.95
C GLN A 566 -38.55 -20.68 -15.11
N ARG A 567 -39.83 -20.31 -15.09
CA ARG A 567 -40.32 -18.92 -15.20
C ARG A 567 -39.73 -17.98 -14.15
N GLU A 568 -39.23 -18.50 -13.03
CA GLU A 568 -38.57 -17.70 -11.99
C GLU A 568 -37.16 -17.23 -12.43
N PHE A 569 -36.51 -17.93 -13.38
CA PHE A 569 -35.13 -17.66 -13.82
C PHE A 569 -35.03 -17.22 -15.30
N GLN A 570 -36.15 -17.14 -16.01
CA GLN A 570 -36.22 -16.53 -17.35
C GLN A 570 -36.13 -14.99 -17.27
N PRO A 571 -35.62 -14.33 -18.32
CA PRO A 571 -35.67 -12.87 -18.43
C PRO A 571 -37.11 -12.41 -18.70
N ILE A 572 -37.93 -12.33 -17.64
CA ILE A 572 -39.17 -11.57 -17.70
C ILE A 572 -38.78 -10.10 -17.74
N GLY A 573 -39.17 -9.37 -18.79
CA GLY A 573 -39.01 -7.92 -18.90
C GLY A 573 -39.93 -7.14 -17.94
N SER A 574 -40.05 -7.59 -16.69
CA SER A 574 -40.82 -6.93 -15.64
C SER A 574 -39.85 -6.18 -14.72
N PRO A 575 -39.89 -4.83 -14.67
CA PRO A 575 -39.06 -4.03 -13.76
C PRO A 575 -39.29 -4.29 -12.26
N SER A 576 -40.21 -5.19 -11.91
CA SER A 576 -40.65 -5.44 -10.53
C SER A 576 -39.89 -6.56 -9.79
N LYS A 577 -39.16 -7.45 -10.49
CA LYS A 577 -38.47 -8.57 -9.81
C LYS A 577 -37.12 -8.13 -9.23
N ARG A 578 -37.13 -7.81 -7.93
CA ARG A 578 -35.94 -7.36 -7.17
C ARG A 578 -34.98 -8.48 -6.73
N GLY A 579 -35.44 -9.73 -6.67
CA GLY A 579 -34.59 -10.85 -6.27
C GLY A 579 -35.34 -12.19 -6.17
N PHE A 580 -34.73 -13.14 -5.45
CA PHE A 580 -35.26 -14.47 -5.16
C PHE A 580 -35.45 -14.64 -3.66
N ARG A 581 -36.52 -15.34 -3.26
CA ARG A 581 -36.74 -15.70 -1.85
C ARG A 581 -35.60 -16.57 -1.32
N ARG A 582 -35.18 -16.32 -0.07
CA ARG A 582 -34.12 -17.05 0.62
C ARG A 582 -34.41 -18.56 0.66
N GLU A 583 -35.66 -18.95 0.91
CA GLU A 583 -36.14 -20.33 0.94
C GLU A 583 -36.21 -20.98 -0.46
N THR A 584 -36.24 -20.18 -1.54
CA THR A 584 -36.10 -20.69 -2.91
C THR A 584 -34.62 -20.96 -3.24
N ILE A 585 -33.70 -20.13 -2.75
CA ILE A 585 -32.26 -20.37 -2.90
C ILE A 585 -31.82 -21.55 -2.03
N ALA A 586 -32.28 -21.65 -0.79
CA ALA A 586 -32.01 -22.77 0.12
C ALA A 586 -32.38 -24.13 -0.50
N ARG A 587 -33.63 -24.27 -1.01
CA ARG A 587 -34.08 -25.50 -1.68
C ARG A 587 -33.24 -25.88 -2.90
N LEU A 588 -32.68 -24.91 -3.62
CA LEU A 588 -31.78 -25.17 -4.74
C LEU A 588 -30.37 -25.51 -4.26
N ALA A 589 -29.92 -24.89 -3.17
CA ALA A 589 -28.66 -25.21 -2.52
C ALA A 589 -28.64 -26.65 -1.99
N ASP A 590 -29.72 -27.09 -1.33
CA ASP A 590 -29.91 -28.47 -0.89
C ASP A 590 -29.98 -29.45 -2.07
N TYR A 591 -30.73 -29.11 -3.11
CA TYR A 591 -30.93 -29.98 -4.27
C TYR A 591 -29.67 -30.15 -5.14
N PHE A 592 -28.83 -29.12 -5.26
CA PHE A 592 -27.55 -29.19 -5.98
C PHE A 592 -26.34 -29.55 -5.10
N ASP A 593 -26.53 -29.64 -3.78
CA ASP A 593 -25.46 -29.64 -2.76
C ASP A 593 -24.44 -28.49 -2.93
N SER A 594 -24.93 -27.31 -3.33
CA SER A 594 -24.09 -26.17 -3.70
C SER A 594 -23.74 -25.31 -2.49
N SER A 595 -22.47 -25.33 -2.08
CA SER A 595 -21.92 -24.42 -1.07
C SER A 595 -22.06 -22.94 -1.46
N GLU A 596 -21.93 -22.63 -2.75
CA GLU A 596 -22.04 -21.26 -3.28
C GLU A 596 -23.48 -20.73 -3.23
N LEU A 597 -24.49 -21.59 -3.36
CA LEU A 597 -25.89 -21.21 -3.09
C LEU A 597 -26.19 -21.16 -1.58
N ARG A 598 -25.65 -22.10 -0.78
CA ARG A 598 -25.78 -22.09 0.70
C ARG A 598 -25.27 -20.78 1.31
N ARG A 599 -24.13 -20.28 0.82
CA ARG A 599 -23.55 -18.97 1.17
C ARG A 599 -24.59 -17.85 1.15
N TYR A 600 -25.47 -17.79 0.14
CA TYR A 600 -26.49 -16.75 0.04
C TYR A 600 -27.79 -17.09 0.77
N SER A 601 -28.22 -18.36 0.84
CA SER A 601 -29.41 -18.70 1.63
C SER A 601 -29.16 -18.45 3.12
N ASP A 602 -27.99 -18.85 3.61
CA ASP A 602 -27.71 -18.94 5.03
C ASP A 602 -27.01 -17.69 5.56
N SER A 603 -26.57 -16.77 4.68
CA SER A 603 -25.89 -15.51 5.01
C SER A 603 -26.56 -14.75 6.16
N ASP A 604 -25.80 -14.11 7.04
CA ASP A 604 -26.33 -13.19 8.05
C ASP A 604 -26.64 -11.81 7.46
N ILE A 605 -26.52 -11.64 6.13
CA ILE A 605 -26.75 -10.41 5.38
C ILE A 605 -28.16 -10.37 4.76
N TYR A 606 -28.79 -9.20 4.89
CA TYR A 606 -29.94 -8.74 4.13
C TYR A 606 -29.46 -7.75 3.05
N TRP A 607 -30.03 -7.80 1.86
CA TRP A 607 -29.67 -6.93 0.75
C TRP A 607 -30.69 -5.79 0.64
N ASP A 608 -30.35 -4.61 1.19
CA ASP A 608 -31.27 -3.48 1.27
C ASP A 608 -31.03 -2.45 0.15
N GLU A 609 -32.12 -1.82 -0.29
CA GLU A 609 -32.15 -0.90 -1.41
C GLU A 609 -31.82 0.52 -0.93
N ILE A 610 -30.90 1.20 -1.59
CA ILE A 610 -30.62 2.62 -1.32
C ILE A 610 -31.85 3.44 -1.73
N GLU A 611 -32.42 4.18 -0.78
CA GLU A 611 -33.56 5.07 -0.99
C GLU A 611 -33.10 6.48 -1.38
N SER A 612 -32.06 7.00 -0.72
CA SER A 612 -31.44 8.29 -1.06
C SER A 612 -29.96 8.35 -0.65
N ILE A 613 -29.22 9.24 -1.32
CA ILE A 613 -27.86 9.66 -0.96
C ILE A 613 -27.86 11.18 -0.99
N GLU A 614 -27.73 11.83 0.16
CA GLU A 614 -27.90 13.27 0.33
C GLU A 614 -26.66 13.89 0.99
N TYR A 615 -26.15 15.00 0.45
CA TYR A 615 -25.08 15.75 1.10
C TYR A 615 -25.61 16.42 2.38
N VAL A 616 -25.01 16.12 3.53
CA VAL A 616 -25.44 16.57 4.86
C VAL A 616 -24.74 17.87 5.30
N GLY A 617 -23.75 18.29 4.51
CA GLY A 617 -22.65 19.08 5.00
C GLY A 617 -21.44 18.17 5.26
N ASP A 618 -20.53 18.65 6.09
CA ASP A 618 -19.34 17.91 6.47
C ASP A 618 -19.31 17.73 7.99
N LYS A 619 -18.52 16.77 8.47
CA LYS A 619 -18.37 16.49 9.90
C LYS A 619 -16.93 16.12 10.24
N PRO A 620 -16.50 16.25 11.50
CA PRO A 620 -15.31 15.57 12.01
C PRO A 620 -15.41 14.08 11.68
N THR A 621 -14.47 13.60 10.87
CA THR A 621 -14.41 12.21 10.42
C THR A 621 -13.17 11.50 10.94
N TYR A 622 -13.26 10.19 10.96
CA TYR A 622 -12.36 9.25 11.59
C TYR A 622 -12.23 8.04 10.67
N ASP A 623 -11.15 7.28 10.85
CA ASP A 623 -10.98 5.96 10.28
C ASP A 623 -10.89 4.94 11.41
N LEU A 624 -11.57 3.81 11.27
CA LEU A 624 -11.59 2.72 12.25
C LEU A 624 -11.00 1.51 11.56
N THR A 625 -9.90 1.00 12.12
CA THR A 625 -9.15 -0.10 11.52
C THR A 625 -9.49 -1.40 12.21
N VAL A 626 -10.11 -2.32 11.47
CA VAL A 626 -10.17 -3.74 11.82
C VAL A 626 -9.09 -4.49 11.02
N PRO A 627 -8.20 -5.28 11.66
CA PRO A 627 -7.27 -6.17 10.95
C PRO A 627 -8.01 -7.30 10.20
N ASP A 628 -7.26 -8.06 9.41
CA ASP A 628 -7.69 -9.28 8.68
C ASP A 628 -8.84 -9.11 7.67
N LEU A 629 -10.06 -8.85 8.14
CA LEU A 629 -11.26 -8.74 7.31
C LEU A 629 -11.52 -7.33 6.76
N HIS A 630 -10.87 -6.31 7.34
CA HIS A 630 -10.89 -4.91 6.89
C HIS A 630 -12.28 -4.27 6.73
N ASN A 631 -13.28 -4.80 7.44
CA ASN A 631 -14.66 -4.34 7.40
C ASN A 631 -15.32 -4.45 8.78
N PHE A 632 -16.41 -3.71 9.00
CA PHE A 632 -17.18 -3.73 10.25
C PHE A 632 -18.64 -3.28 10.03
N ILE A 633 -19.48 -3.49 11.04
CA ILE A 633 -20.86 -2.99 11.09
C ILE A 633 -20.90 -1.61 11.77
N ALA A 634 -21.45 -0.62 11.07
CA ALA A 634 -21.61 0.75 11.53
C ALA A 634 -23.03 1.25 11.20
N ASN A 635 -23.77 1.80 12.18
CA ASN A 635 -25.19 2.15 12.05
C ASN A 635 -26.07 1.03 11.44
N ASP A 636 -25.77 -0.23 11.75
CA ASP A 636 -26.37 -1.43 11.14
C ASP A 636 -26.20 -1.50 9.60
N ILE A 637 -25.04 -1.09 9.07
CA ILE A 637 -24.64 -1.19 7.66
C ILE A 637 -23.19 -1.69 7.57
N LEU A 638 -22.87 -2.51 6.55
CA LEU A 638 -21.53 -3.08 6.36
C LEU A 638 -20.60 -2.10 5.60
N VAL A 639 -19.47 -1.74 6.23
CA VAL A 639 -18.50 -0.74 5.79
C VAL A 639 -17.04 -1.23 5.84
N HIS A 640 -16.10 -0.55 5.19
CA HIS A 640 -14.69 -0.94 5.06
C HIS A 640 -13.72 0.05 5.72
N ASN A 641 -12.51 -0.38 6.07
CA ASN A 641 -11.38 0.48 6.45
C ASN A 641 -11.00 1.49 5.32
N SER A 642 -10.31 2.58 5.63
CA SER A 642 -9.54 3.37 4.66
C SER A 642 -8.04 3.01 4.68
N HIS A 643 -7.28 3.27 3.60
CA HIS A 643 -5.91 3.83 3.68
C HIS A 643 -5.18 4.00 2.34
N ALA A 644 -4.16 4.88 2.36
CA ALA A 644 -3.03 4.92 1.43
C ALA A 644 -1.77 4.18 1.96
N SER A 645 -1.79 3.64 3.19
CA SER A 645 -0.66 2.89 3.79
C SER A 645 -0.43 1.53 3.12
N ALA A 646 -1.44 0.98 2.44
CA ALA A 646 -1.38 -0.35 1.82
C ALA A 646 -0.18 -0.53 0.84
N TYR A 647 0.26 0.53 0.15
CA TYR A 647 1.45 0.46 -0.70
C TYR A 647 2.77 0.64 0.06
N ALA A 648 2.77 1.38 1.18
CA ALA A 648 3.93 1.49 2.08
C ALA A 648 4.21 0.14 2.76
N VAL A 649 3.17 -0.63 3.12
CA VAL A 649 3.28 -2.01 3.61
C VAL A 649 4.05 -2.89 2.62
N LEU A 650 3.69 -2.89 1.33
CA LEU A 650 4.42 -3.66 0.30
C LEU A 650 5.88 -3.20 0.13
N THR A 651 6.15 -1.90 0.31
CA THR A 651 7.52 -1.35 0.27
C THR A 651 8.35 -1.88 1.45
N CYS A 652 7.82 -1.84 2.67
CA CYS A 652 8.49 -2.39 3.85
C CYS A 652 8.66 -3.92 3.76
N GLN A 653 7.65 -4.66 3.29
CA GLN A 653 7.74 -6.11 3.12
C GLN A 653 8.82 -6.52 2.10
N THR A 654 8.91 -5.84 0.97
CA THR A 654 9.96 -6.12 -0.03
C THR A 654 11.35 -5.72 0.45
N ALA A 655 11.47 -4.63 1.22
CA ALA A 655 12.72 -4.26 1.87
C ALA A 655 13.16 -5.29 2.93
N TYR A 656 12.24 -5.75 3.79
CA TYR A 656 12.52 -6.78 4.80
C TYR A 656 13.04 -8.07 4.17
N LEU A 657 12.34 -8.56 3.13
CA LEU A 657 12.75 -9.78 2.43
C LEU A 657 14.12 -9.63 1.76
N LYS A 658 14.44 -8.47 1.16
CA LYS A 658 15.77 -8.22 0.61
C LYS A 658 16.86 -8.11 1.68
N ALA A 659 16.56 -7.54 2.84
CA ALA A 659 17.51 -7.36 3.93
C ALA A 659 17.87 -8.69 4.63
N HIS A 660 16.87 -9.52 4.92
CA HIS A 660 17.05 -10.75 5.70
C HIS A 660 17.24 -12.01 4.85
N TYR A 661 16.70 -12.05 3.63
CA TYR A 661 16.74 -13.21 2.72
C TYR A 661 17.18 -12.81 1.29
N PRO A 662 18.38 -12.22 1.14
CA PRO A 662 18.81 -11.61 -0.11
C PRO A 662 18.94 -12.60 -1.26
N ALA A 663 19.44 -13.81 -1.02
CA ALA A 663 19.62 -14.82 -2.06
C ALA A 663 18.28 -15.32 -2.62
N GLU A 664 17.31 -15.58 -1.74
CA GLU A 664 15.94 -15.99 -2.07
C GLU A 664 15.20 -14.87 -2.79
N TYR A 665 15.26 -13.65 -2.26
CA TYR A 665 14.56 -12.49 -2.83
C TYR A 665 15.08 -12.12 -4.22
N MET A 666 16.40 -12.10 -4.41
CA MET A 666 17.00 -11.83 -5.72
C MET A 666 16.72 -12.97 -6.71
N THR A 667 16.74 -14.24 -6.28
CA THR A 667 16.35 -15.38 -7.13
C THR A 667 14.89 -15.32 -7.56
N ALA A 668 13.98 -14.96 -6.64
CA ALA A 668 12.57 -14.77 -6.93
C ALA A 668 12.34 -13.63 -7.93
N MET A 669 13.01 -12.49 -7.75
CA MET A 669 12.97 -11.36 -8.68
C MET A 669 13.48 -11.72 -10.07
N LEU A 670 14.68 -12.30 -10.17
CA LEU A 670 15.27 -12.74 -11.44
C LEU A 670 14.34 -13.73 -12.17
N THR A 671 13.67 -14.62 -11.43
CA THR A 671 12.70 -15.59 -11.99
C THR A 671 11.41 -14.94 -12.49
N VAL A 672 10.88 -13.92 -11.79
CA VAL A 672 9.68 -13.20 -12.23
C VAL A 672 9.98 -12.28 -13.42
N GLU A 673 11.10 -11.58 -13.40
CA GLU A 673 11.51 -10.63 -14.45
C GLU A 673 12.29 -11.30 -15.60
N ARG A 674 12.32 -12.64 -15.68
CA ARG A 674 13.17 -13.41 -16.62
C ARG A 674 12.97 -13.14 -18.12
N HIS A 675 11.88 -12.46 -18.50
CA HIS A 675 11.59 -12.07 -19.87
C HIS A 675 11.95 -10.60 -20.18
N ASN A 676 12.47 -9.85 -19.20
CA ASN A 676 12.87 -8.46 -19.31
C ASN A 676 14.40 -8.37 -19.21
N THR A 677 15.10 -8.46 -20.35
CA THR A 677 16.58 -8.48 -20.39
C THR A 677 17.21 -7.25 -19.75
N ASP A 678 16.61 -6.08 -19.95
CA ASP A 678 17.11 -4.81 -19.40
C ASP A 678 17.03 -4.80 -17.86
N LYS A 679 15.92 -5.32 -17.30
CA LYS A 679 15.77 -5.42 -15.84
C LYS A 679 16.62 -6.56 -15.26
N LEU A 680 16.74 -7.70 -15.93
CA LEU A 680 17.69 -8.75 -15.57
C LEU A 680 19.11 -8.22 -15.46
N ALA A 681 19.55 -7.37 -16.38
CA ALA A 681 20.90 -6.79 -16.36
C ALA A 681 21.17 -5.98 -15.08
N VAL A 682 20.22 -5.13 -14.70
CA VAL A 682 20.27 -4.35 -13.45
C VAL A 682 20.25 -5.26 -12.22
N LEU A 683 19.41 -6.30 -12.22
CA LEU A 683 19.30 -7.25 -11.11
C LEU A 683 20.56 -8.11 -10.93
N ILE A 684 21.19 -8.58 -12.01
CA ILE A 684 22.43 -9.39 -11.97
C ILE A 684 23.61 -8.53 -11.48
N THR A 685 23.66 -7.27 -11.90
CA THR A 685 24.65 -6.30 -11.41
C THR A 685 24.46 -6.04 -9.91
N GLU A 686 23.21 -5.92 -9.45
CA GLU A 686 22.88 -5.80 -8.03
C GLU A 686 23.28 -7.05 -7.23
N CYS A 687 23.02 -8.27 -7.74
CA CYS A 687 23.49 -9.51 -7.09
C CYS A 687 25.01 -9.49 -6.87
N ARG A 688 25.78 -9.21 -7.94
CA ARG A 688 27.25 -9.12 -7.87
C ARG A 688 27.71 -8.07 -6.85
N ARG A 689 27.02 -6.91 -6.79
CA ARG A 689 27.27 -5.84 -5.83
C ARG A 689 27.00 -6.26 -4.38
N MET A 690 25.99 -7.10 -4.16
CA MET A 690 25.66 -7.73 -2.88
C MET A 690 26.57 -8.93 -2.52
N GLY A 691 27.57 -9.26 -3.35
CA GLY A 691 28.44 -10.42 -3.17
C GLY A 691 27.83 -11.76 -3.61
N ILE A 692 26.65 -11.73 -4.22
CA ILE A 692 25.95 -12.91 -4.73
C ILE A 692 26.40 -13.16 -6.17
N GLU A 693 27.18 -14.22 -6.38
CA GLU A 693 27.63 -14.61 -7.72
C GLU A 693 26.45 -15.08 -8.58
N VAL A 694 26.46 -14.75 -9.88
CA VAL A 694 25.47 -15.23 -10.85
C VAL A 694 26.20 -16.04 -11.91
N LEU A 695 25.99 -17.36 -11.86
CA LEU A 695 26.70 -18.32 -12.70
C LEU A 695 25.97 -18.55 -14.04
N PRO A 696 26.70 -18.78 -15.15
CA PRO A 696 26.10 -19.04 -16.46
C PRO A 696 25.19 -20.27 -16.44
N PRO A 697 24.23 -20.37 -17.38
CA PRO A 697 23.38 -21.53 -17.50
C PRO A 697 24.24 -22.77 -17.78
N ASP A 698 23.70 -23.93 -17.40
CA ASP A 698 24.32 -25.25 -17.46
C ASP A 698 23.18 -26.28 -17.50
N VAL A 699 23.12 -27.13 -18.53
CA VAL A 699 22.04 -28.13 -18.68
C VAL A 699 21.99 -29.17 -17.55
N ASN A 700 23.09 -29.40 -16.83
CA ASN A 700 23.15 -30.31 -15.69
C ASN A 700 22.67 -29.70 -14.38
N LYS A 701 22.81 -28.38 -14.21
CA LYS A 701 22.58 -27.70 -12.93
C LYS A 701 21.36 -26.78 -12.90
N SER A 702 21.02 -26.16 -14.03
CA SER A 702 20.03 -25.07 -14.08
C SER A 702 18.59 -25.57 -14.01
N GLY A 703 17.70 -24.80 -13.38
CA GLY A 703 16.25 -25.03 -13.40
C GLY A 703 15.54 -24.39 -14.60
N ARG A 704 14.20 -24.36 -14.57
CA ARG A 704 13.39 -23.56 -15.50
C ARG A 704 13.64 -22.06 -15.27
N GLY A 705 13.39 -21.61 -14.04
CA GLY A 705 13.75 -20.28 -13.54
C GLY A 705 15.18 -20.26 -12.99
N PHE A 706 15.57 -19.13 -12.38
CA PHE A 706 16.82 -19.03 -11.64
C PHE A 706 16.75 -19.91 -10.39
N THR A 707 17.87 -20.50 -10.00
CA THR A 707 17.96 -21.44 -8.89
C THR A 707 19.21 -21.15 -8.05
N ILE A 708 19.11 -21.28 -6.73
CA ILE A 708 20.27 -21.13 -5.84
C ILE A 708 21.05 -22.44 -5.85
N GLU A 709 22.36 -22.36 -6.07
CA GLU A 709 23.29 -23.48 -6.07
C GLU A 709 24.26 -23.32 -4.89
N GLU A 710 24.36 -24.35 -4.05
CA GLU A 710 25.29 -24.42 -2.93
C GLU A 710 26.39 -25.46 -3.20
N TRP A 711 27.63 -25.15 -2.82
CA TRP A 711 28.73 -26.13 -2.77
C TRP A 711 29.70 -25.83 -1.63
N GLU A 712 30.54 -26.79 -1.30
CA GLU A 712 31.61 -26.61 -0.32
C GLU A 712 32.97 -26.52 -1.03
N GLU A 713 33.76 -25.52 -0.67
CA GLU A 713 35.12 -25.29 -1.16
C GLU A 713 35.99 -24.81 0.01
N ASP A 714 37.16 -25.42 0.21
CA ASP A 714 38.07 -25.16 1.34
C ASP A 714 37.39 -25.12 2.73
N GLY A 715 36.37 -25.97 2.92
CA GLY A 715 35.60 -26.04 4.18
C GLY A 715 34.64 -24.88 4.43
N LYS A 716 34.41 -24.01 3.43
CA LYS A 716 33.39 -22.97 3.46
C LYS A 716 32.26 -23.31 2.50
N LYS A 717 31.02 -23.12 2.95
CA LYS A 717 29.86 -23.08 2.05
C LYS A 717 29.96 -21.85 1.16
N ARG A 718 29.80 -22.05 -0.15
CA ARG A 718 29.52 -21.00 -1.12
C ARG A 718 28.12 -21.18 -1.67
N GLU A 719 27.46 -20.07 -1.96
CA GLU A 719 26.20 -20.04 -2.68
C GLU A 719 26.31 -19.10 -3.88
N ALA A 720 25.62 -19.43 -4.97
CA ALA A 720 25.49 -18.59 -6.14
C ALA A 720 24.13 -18.79 -6.81
N ILE A 721 23.66 -17.80 -7.57
CA ILE A 721 22.44 -17.92 -8.36
C ILE A 721 22.81 -18.49 -9.74
N ARG A 722 22.34 -19.69 -10.06
CA ARG A 722 22.47 -20.30 -11.38
C ARG A 722 21.42 -19.71 -12.33
N PHE A 723 21.87 -19.29 -13.51
CA PHE A 723 21.00 -18.71 -14.54
C PHE A 723 19.97 -19.74 -15.07
N GLY A 724 18.68 -19.37 -15.08
CA GLY A 724 17.60 -20.27 -15.50
C GLY A 724 17.52 -20.49 -17.01
N LEU A 725 17.20 -21.72 -17.45
CA LEU A 725 17.17 -22.07 -18.88
C LEU A 725 16.09 -21.30 -19.68
N GLU A 726 14.96 -20.91 -19.04
CA GLU A 726 13.93 -20.07 -19.68
C GLU A 726 14.34 -18.59 -19.81
N GLY A 727 15.39 -18.15 -19.13
CA GLY A 727 15.90 -16.77 -19.25
C GLY A 727 16.73 -16.53 -20.52
N VAL A 728 17.11 -17.59 -21.24
CA VAL A 728 17.91 -17.50 -22.47
C VAL A 728 17.02 -17.15 -23.65
N LYS A 729 17.34 -16.07 -24.36
CA LYS A 729 16.58 -15.61 -25.53
C LYS A 729 16.49 -16.70 -26.60
N ASN A 730 15.28 -16.87 -27.15
CA ASN A 730 14.91 -17.91 -28.11
C ASN A 730 14.85 -19.36 -27.55
N VAL A 731 14.96 -19.57 -26.24
CA VAL A 731 14.70 -20.86 -25.60
C VAL A 731 13.28 -20.86 -25.02
N GLY A 732 12.40 -21.71 -25.55
CA GLY A 732 11.01 -21.81 -25.10
C GLY A 732 10.83 -22.79 -23.94
N SER A 733 9.77 -22.63 -23.13
CA SER A 733 9.47 -23.54 -22.01
C SER A 733 9.40 -25.02 -22.41
N GLY A 734 8.89 -25.34 -23.61
CA GLY A 734 8.89 -26.72 -24.13
C GLY A 734 10.30 -27.27 -24.38
N SER A 735 11.21 -26.44 -24.89
CA SER A 735 12.62 -26.79 -25.09
C SER A 735 13.32 -27.08 -23.77
N VAL A 736 13.03 -26.29 -22.73
CA VAL A 736 13.56 -26.48 -21.37
C VAL A 736 12.99 -27.76 -20.76
N GLU A 737 11.69 -28.00 -20.90
CA GLU A 737 11.03 -29.19 -20.35
C GLU A 737 11.60 -30.50 -20.91
N ALA A 738 11.87 -30.55 -22.22
CA ALA A 738 12.50 -31.72 -22.85
C ALA A 738 13.86 -32.07 -22.22
N ILE A 739 14.66 -31.06 -21.87
CA ILE A 739 15.97 -31.21 -21.22
C ILE A 739 15.80 -31.66 -19.76
N LEU A 740 14.95 -30.98 -18.99
CA LEU A 740 14.74 -31.29 -17.57
C LEU A 740 14.14 -32.69 -17.37
N ARG A 741 13.13 -33.06 -18.15
CA ARG A 741 12.51 -34.40 -18.14
C ARG A 741 13.52 -35.52 -18.42
N ALA A 742 14.47 -35.28 -19.32
CA ALA A 742 15.55 -36.23 -19.63
C ALA A 742 16.63 -36.31 -18.53
N ARG A 743 16.88 -35.20 -17.82
CA ARG A 743 17.78 -35.13 -16.66
C ARG A 743 17.18 -35.80 -15.42
N GLU A 744 15.92 -35.54 -15.10
CA GLU A 744 15.22 -36.15 -13.96
C GLU A 744 15.15 -37.68 -14.09
N LYS A 745 14.91 -38.19 -15.30
CA LYS A 745 14.81 -39.64 -15.55
C LYS A 745 16.16 -40.38 -15.52
N GLY A 746 17.27 -39.70 -15.85
CA GLY A 746 18.58 -40.35 -16.07
C GLY A 746 19.75 -39.80 -15.25
N GLY A 747 19.51 -38.81 -14.37
CA GLY A 747 20.56 -38.05 -13.70
C GLY A 747 21.29 -37.05 -14.63
N PRO A 748 22.37 -36.42 -14.13
CA PRO A 748 23.20 -35.53 -14.94
C PRO A 748 23.72 -36.19 -16.22
N PHE A 749 23.85 -35.41 -17.29
CA PHE A 749 24.45 -35.78 -18.56
C PHE A 749 25.97 -35.86 -18.42
N LYS A 750 26.54 -37.02 -18.77
CA LYS A 750 27.97 -37.33 -18.61
C LYS A 750 28.84 -36.68 -19.68
N ASP A 751 28.36 -36.69 -20.91
CA ASP A 751 29.05 -36.23 -22.11
C ASP A 751 28.03 -35.81 -23.19
N LEU A 752 28.54 -35.37 -24.35
CA LEU A 752 27.71 -34.93 -25.47
C LEU A 752 26.83 -36.04 -26.07
N GLU A 753 27.29 -37.29 -26.01
CA GLU A 753 26.61 -38.44 -26.57
C GLU A 753 25.42 -38.85 -25.69
N ASP A 754 25.63 -38.96 -24.38
CA ASP A 754 24.59 -39.14 -23.39
C ASP A 754 23.51 -38.03 -23.45
N PHE A 755 23.92 -36.77 -23.68
CA PHE A 755 22.97 -35.67 -23.91
C PHE A 755 22.13 -35.87 -25.19
N CYS A 756 22.75 -36.19 -26.32
CA CYS A 756 22.04 -36.36 -27.59
C CYS A 756 21.13 -37.60 -27.61
N LEU A 757 21.52 -38.68 -26.93
CA LEU A 757 20.74 -39.91 -26.84
C LEU A 757 19.52 -39.76 -25.90
N ARG A 758 19.63 -38.98 -24.82
CA ARG A 758 18.55 -38.81 -23.83
C ARG A 758 17.59 -37.67 -24.12
N VAL A 759 18.06 -36.56 -24.70
CA VAL A 759 17.23 -35.39 -25.03
C VAL A 759 16.76 -35.49 -26.48
N ASP A 760 15.47 -35.28 -26.76
CA ASP A 760 14.99 -35.14 -28.14
C ASP A 760 15.29 -33.71 -28.63
N LEU A 761 16.36 -33.57 -29.41
CA LEU A 761 16.80 -32.28 -29.93
C LEU A 761 15.83 -31.69 -30.98
N LYS A 762 14.86 -32.47 -31.48
CA LYS A 762 13.76 -31.99 -32.31
C LYS A 762 12.70 -31.28 -31.47
N GLU A 763 12.43 -31.74 -30.25
CA GLU A 763 11.55 -31.07 -29.27
C GLU A 763 12.23 -29.80 -28.71
N VAL A 764 13.54 -29.84 -28.47
CA VAL A 764 14.34 -28.65 -28.12
C VAL A 764 14.30 -27.60 -29.23
N GLY A 765 14.53 -28.03 -30.47
CA GLY A 765 14.53 -27.19 -31.66
C GLY A 765 15.87 -26.49 -31.92
N ARG A 766 16.26 -26.40 -33.20
CA ARG A 766 17.58 -25.92 -33.65
C ARG A 766 17.98 -24.57 -33.05
N LYS A 767 17.05 -23.59 -33.03
CA LYS A 767 17.37 -22.22 -32.58
C LYS A 767 17.62 -22.15 -31.07
N ALA A 768 16.86 -22.89 -30.27
CA ALA A 768 17.09 -22.98 -28.82
C ALA A 768 18.43 -23.65 -28.53
N LEU A 769 18.74 -24.76 -29.22
CA LEU A 769 20.03 -25.46 -29.08
C LEU A 769 21.23 -24.56 -29.47
N GLU A 770 21.13 -23.82 -30.57
CA GLU A 770 22.15 -22.84 -30.98
C GLU A 770 22.39 -21.79 -29.88
N CYS A 771 21.31 -21.27 -29.28
CA CYS A 771 21.41 -20.26 -28.23
C CYS A 771 22.00 -20.84 -26.93
N LEU A 772 21.57 -22.02 -26.51
CA LEU A 772 22.12 -22.74 -25.34
C LEU A 772 23.63 -22.99 -25.48
N ILE A 773 24.10 -23.40 -26.66
CA ILE A 773 25.54 -23.56 -26.92
C ILE A 773 26.27 -22.21 -26.83
N LYS A 774 25.71 -21.15 -27.44
CA LYS A 774 26.32 -19.81 -27.46
C LYS A 774 26.50 -19.18 -26.07
N VAL A 775 25.55 -19.39 -25.17
CA VAL A 775 25.59 -18.88 -23.78
C VAL A 775 26.34 -19.79 -22.80
N GLY A 776 26.91 -20.90 -23.29
CA GLY A 776 27.75 -21.79 -22.50
C GLY A 776 27.04 -22.91 -21.73
N ALA A 777 25.73 -23.12 -21.95
CA ALA A 777 24.97 -24.15 -21.24
C ALA A 777 25.44 -25.59 -21.51
N LEU A 778 26.26 -25.79 -22.55
CA LEU A 778 26.89 -27.05 -22.93
C LEU A 778 28.44 -27.01 -22.85
N ASP A 779 29.04 -25.98 -22.22
CA ASP A 779 30.52 -25.82 -22.15
C ASP A 779 31.21 -27.02 -21.45
N ALA A 780 30.49 -27.78 -20.62
CA ALA A 780 30.95 -29.03 -20.02
C ALA A 780 31.28 -30.14 -21.04
N PHE A 781 30.77 -30.06 -22.27
CA PHE A 781 30.92 -31.12 -23.29
C PHE A 781 31.88 -30.77 -24.43
N GLY A 782 32.34 -29.52 -24.54
CA GLY A 782 33.26 -29.08 -25.60
C GLY A 782 33.23 -27.58 -25.84
N GLY A 783 34.14 -27.08 -26.67
CA GLY A 783 34.20 -25.65 -26.98
C GLY A 783 33.03 -25.19 -27.87
N ARG A 784 32.42 -24.03 -27.56
CA ARG A 784 31.24 -23.47 -28.25
C ARG A 784 31.30 -23.54 -29.80
N ALA A 785 32.43 -23.20 -30.43
CA ALA A 785 32.60 -23.32 -31.89
C ALA A 785 32.50 -24.76 -32.41
N GLN A 786 33.06 -25.73 -31.68
CA GLN A 786 33.02 -27.13 -32.07
C GLN A 786 31.57 -27.63 -32.00
N LEU A 787 30.88 -27.33 -30.90
CA LEU A 787 29.46 -27.67 -30.70
C LEU A 787 28.54 -27.02 -31.75
N LEU A 788 28.74 -25.74 -32.08
CA LEU A 788 27.98 -25.05 -33.13
C LEU A 788 28.20 -25.67 -34.52
N GLN A 789 29.44 -26.04 -34.86
CA GLN A 789 29.75 -26.72 -36.12
C GLN A 789 29.19 -28.15 -36.17
N PHE A 790 29.03 -28.79 -35.01
CA PHE A 790 28.59 -30.18 -34.89
C PHE A 790 27.07 -30.34 -34.67
N MET A 791 26.35 -29.22 -34.47
CA MET A 791 24.93 -29.17 -34.12
C MET A 791 24.03 -29.97 -35.08
N ASP A 792 24.30 -29.95 -36.40
CA ASP A 792 23.56 -30.75 -37.38
C ASP A 792 23.67 -32.26 -37.14
N GLN A 793 24.86 -32.73 -36.74
CA GLN A 793 25.11 -34.15 -36.47
C GLN A 793 24.52 -34.56 -35.12
N MET A 794 24.58 -33.70 -34.11
CA MET A 794 23.88 -33.90 -32.83
C MET A 794 22.37 -34.11 -33.04
N ILE A 795 21.73 -33.23 -33.82
CA ILE A 795 20.29 -33.33 -34.12
C ILE A 795 19.99 -34.62 -34.90
N ALA A 796 20.82 -35.01 -35.86
CA ALA A 796 20.64 -36.25 -36.63
C ALA A 796 20.76 -37.50 -35.75
N VAL A 797 21.77 -37.60 -34.88
CA VAL A 797 21.97 -38.73 -33.96
C VAL A 797 20.83 -38.85 -32.96
N SER A 798 20.42 -37.73 -32.34
CA SER A 798 19.25 -37.68 -31.46
C SER A 798 17.97 -38.16 -32.17
N ALA A 799 17.71 -37.64 -33.37
CA ALA A 799 16.54 -38.02 -34.17
C ALA A 799 16.56 -39.46 -34.71
N GLU A 800 17.71 -40.14 -34.70
CA GLU A 800 17.83 -41.58 -34.98
C GLU A 800 17.55 -42.40 -33.71
N ALA A 801 18.20 -42.05 -32.59
CA ALA A 801 18.05 -42.74 -31.31
C ALA A 801 16.59 -42.76 -30.82
N HIS A 802 15.91 -41.62 -30.81
CA HIS A 802 14.50 -41.54 -30.40
C HIS A 802 13.55 -42.25 -31.37
N ARG A 803 13.91 -42.36 -32.66
CA ARG A 803 13.13 -43.10 -33.66
C ARG A 803 13.27 -44.61 -33.46
N ALA A 804 14.49 -45.11 -33.27
CA ALA A 804 14.75 -46.52 -32.96
C ALA A 804 14.03 -46.96 -31.67
N ALA A 805 14.09 -46.12 -30.63
CA ALA A 805 13.37 -46.33 -29.37
C ALA A 805 11.83 -46.33 -29.57
N GLY A 806 11.28 -45.37 -30.31
CA GLY A 806 9.84 -45.24 -30.56
C GLY A 806 9.24 -46.36 -31.41
N VAL A 807 10.04 -47.01 -32.27
CA VAL A 807 9.62 -48.16 -33.09
C VAL A 807 9.78 -49.50 -32.33
N GLY A 808 10.33 -49.48 -31.12
CA GLY A 808 10.58 -50.68 -30.31
C GLY A 808 11.74 -51.55 -30.82
N GLN A 809 12.56 -51.04 -31.75
CA GLN A 809 13.73 -51.73 -32.31
C GLN A 809 14.97 -51.55 -31.42
N LEU A 810 14.91 -52.10 -30.21
CA LEU A 810 16.11 -52.36 -29.39
C LEU A 810 16.63 -53.77 -29.66
N THR A 811 16.99 -54.05 -30.91
CA THR A 811 17.51 -55.35 -31.36
C THR A 811 19.03 -55.31 -31.58
N PHE A 812 19.69 -56.43 -31.26
CA PHE A 812 21.13 -56.72 -31.32
C PHE A 812 21.89 -56.37 -32.62
N PHE A 813 21.19 -55.92 -33.67
CA PHE A 813 21.74 -55.61 -34.99
C PHE A 813 21.71 -54.12 -35.35
N TYR A 814 20.97 -53.29 -34.60
CA TYR A 814 21.06 -51.83 -34.76
C TYR A 814 22.25 -51.31 -33.96
N ALA A 815 23.25 -50.78 -34.67
CA ALA A 815 24.35 -50.07 -34.03
C ALA A 815 23.80 -48.86 -33.28
N ILE A 816 24.18 -48.69 -32.01
CA ILE A 816 23.92 -47.46 -31.26
C ILE A 816 24.56 -46.33 -32.09
N PRO A 817 23.80 -45.29 -32.50
CA PRO A 817 24.35 -44.21 -33.30
C PRO A 817 25.36 -43.44 -32.46
N THR A 818 26.64 -43.65 -32.76
CA THR A 818 27.76 -43.06 -32.02
C THR A 818 28.12 -41.70 -32.61
N LEU A 819 28.46 -40.75 -31.74
CA LEU A 819 28.92 -39.43 -32.15
C LEU A 819 30.41 -39.49 -32.51
N PRO A 820 30.80 -39.04 -33.72
CA PRO A 820 32.21 -38.91 -34.05
C PRO A 820 32.91 -37.90 -33.14
N PRO A 821 34.25 -37.94 -33.01
CA PRO A 821 34.98 -36.98 -32.21
C PRO A 821 34.79 -35.55 -32.72
N LEU A 822 34.64 -34.59 -31.80
CA LEU A 822 34.37 -33.18 -32.11
C LEU A 822 35.39 -32.60 -33.11
N PRO A 823 34.93 -31.83 -34.12
CA PRO A 823 35.79 -31.29 -35.15
C PRO A 823 36.80 -30.29 -34.58
N LYS A 824 37.95 -30.16 -35.24
CA LYS A 824 38.90 -29.07 -34.99
C LYS A 824 38.34 -27.77 -35.58
N ALA A 825 37.60 -27.03 -34.76
CA ALA A 825 37.08 -25.71 -35.12
C ALA A 825 38.08 -24.57 -34.80
N ARG A 826 37.89 -23.41 -35.42
CA ARG A 826 38.52 -22.16 -34.99
C ARG A 826 38.09 -21.86 -33.54
N LYS A 827 39.03 -21.46 -32.67
CA LYS A 827 38.66 -20.89 -31.36
C LYS A 827 37.86 -19.60 -31.56
N VAL A 828 36.66 -19.53 -30.99
CA VAL A 828 35.87 -18.30 -30.93
C VAL A 828 36.70 -17.24 -30.20
N SER A 829 36.67 -15.99 -30.65
CA SER A 829 37.33 -14.92 -29.89
C SER A 829 36.57 -14.64 -28.58
N ARG A 830 37.26 -14.20 -27.52
CA ARG A 830 36.58 -13.85 -26.25
C ARG A 830 35.51 -12.77 -26.46
N ARG A 831 35.80 -11.78 -27.32
CA ARG A 831 34.84 -10.73 -27.76
C ARG A 831 33.56 -11.35 -28.34
N GLU A 832 33.69 -12.22 -29.33
CA GLU A 832 32.57 -12.89 -30.02
C GLU A 832 31.72 -13.79 -29.08
N MET A 833 32.32 -14.37 -28.03
CA MET A 833 31.56 -15.08 -26.98
C MET A 833 30.80 -14.11 -26.05
N LEU A 834 31.43 -12.99 -25.68
CA LEU A 834 30.81 -11.95 -24.86
C LEU A 834 29.66 -11.24 -25.62
N ASP A 835 29.80 -11.05 -26.93
CA ASP A 835 28.73 -10.53 -27.79
C ASP A 835 27.51 -11.45 -27.81
N TRP A 836 27.70 -12.77 -27.86
CA TRP A 836 26.59 -13.72 -27.74
C TRP A 836 25.93 -13.70 -26.36
N GLU A 837 26.70 -13.54 -25.29
CA GLU A 837 26.14 -13.40 -23.93
C GLU A 837 25.30 -12.12 -23.82
N ARG A 838 25.80 -10.98 -24.31
CA ARG A 838 25.04 -9.72 -24.39
C ARG A 838 23.78 -9.87 -25.26
N GLU A 839 23.86 -10.53 -26.42
CA GLU A 839 22.73 -10.70 -27.35
C GLU A 839 21.61 -11.60 -26.79
N LEU A 840 21.98 -12.69 -26.11
CA LEU A 840 21.09 -13.79 -25.73
C LEU A 840 20.70 -13.82 -24.25
N VAL A 841 21.50 -13.19 -23.38
CA VAL A 841 21.28 -13.13 -21.93
C VAL A 841 21.03 -11.69 -21.45
N GLY A 842 21.41 -10.69 -22.26
CA GLY A 842 21.29 -9.27 -21.94
C GLY A 842 22.47 -8.70 -21.13
N VAL A 843 23.41 -9.55 -20.68
CA VAL A 843 24.61 -9.17 -19.92
C VAL A 843 25.81 -10.02 -20.27
N TYR A 844 27.00 -9.47 -20.01
CA TYR A 844 28.22 -10.25 -19.88
C TYR A 844 28.16 -11.08 -18.58
N VAL A 845 27.83 -12.37 -18.73
CA VAL A 845 27.77 -13.31 -17.60
C VAL A 845 29.19 -13.73 -17.19
N SER A 846 30.08 -13.92 -18.17
CA SER A 846 31.45 -14.39 -17.94
C SER A 846 32.40 -13.32 -17.40
N GLU A 847 32.50 -12.14 -18.03
CA GLU A 847 33.48 -11.07 -17.70
C GLU A 847 33.19 -9.80 -18.55
N HIS A 848 33.44 -8.59 -18.03
CA HIS A 848 33.30 -7.37 -18.86
C HIS A 848 34.56 -7.15 -19.73
N PRO A 849 34.46 -6.77 -21.03
CA PRO A 849 35.61 -6.48 -21.88
C PRO A 849 36.71 -5.55 -21.30
N LEU A 850 36.36 -4.56 -20.48
CA LEU A 850 37.33 -3.66 -19.84
C LEU A 850 38.19 -4.35 -18.77
N GLN A 851 37.69 -5.42 -18.14
CA GLN A 851 38.34 -6.06 -17.00
C GLN A 851 39.75 -6.61 -17.33
N GLN A 852 40.01 -6.92 -18.60
CA GLN A 852 41.33 -7.36 -19.10
C GLN A 852 42.35 -6.22 -19.26
N VAL A 853 41.87 -5.01 -19.55
CA VAL A 853 42.71 -3.81 -19.70
C VAL A 853 42.74 -2.93 -18.45
N MET A 854 41.81 -3.13 -17.50
CA MET A 854 41.77 -2.36 -16.23
C MET A 854 43.08 -2.35 -15.45
N PRO A 855 43.91 -3.41 -15.38
CA PRO A 855 45.20 -3.31 -14.70
C PRO A 855 46.10 -2.21 -15.29
N ALA A 856 46.19 -2.10 -16.62
CA ALA A 856 46.96 -1.07 -17.31
C ALA A 856 46.28 0.31 -17.32
N LEU A 857 44.95 0.35 -17.20
CA LEU A 857 44.17 1.60 -17.16
C LEU A 857 44.05 2.18 -15.75
N SER A 858 44.25 1.36 -14.71
CA SER A 858 44.08 1.74 -13.29
C SER A 858 44.98 2.90 -12.86
N GLU A 859 46.18 3.04 -13.43
CA GLU A 859 47.10 4.16 -13.18
C GLU A 859 46.66 5.48 -13.85
N ALA A 860 45.76 5.41 -14.84
CA ALA A 860 45.33 6.56 -15.64
C ALA A 860 43.91 7.05 -15.32
N ILE A 861 43.04 6.19 -14.76
CA ILE A 861 41.68 6.54 -14.33
C ILE A 861 41.67 7.13 -12.93
N THR A 862 40.69 8.00 -12.66
CA THR A 862 40.46 8.58 -11.33
C THR A 862 39.23 8.03 -10.65
N HIS A 863 38.23 7.62 -11.43
CA HIS A 863 36.90 7.22 -11.00
C HIS A 863 36.34 6.22 -12.01
N PHE A 864 35.47 5.32 -11.54
CA PHE A 864 34.62 4.50 -12.40
C PHE A 864 33.30 5.22 -12.72
N CYS A 865 32.64 4.89 -13.83
CA CYS A 865 31.36 5.48 -14.26
C CYS A 865 30.29 5.37 -13.16
N GLY A 866 30.20 4.21 -12.49
CA GLY A 866 29.27 3.99 -11.37
C GLY A 866 29.54 4.82 -10.10
N GLN A 867 30.74 5.40 -9.97
CA GLN A 867 31.12 6.27 -8.84
C GLN A 867 30.83 7.75 -9.13
N ILE A 868 30.53 8.13 -10.37
CA ILE A 868 30.30 9.52 -10.72
C ILE A 868 28.91 9.96 -10.25
N ASN A 869 28.91 10.74 -9.16
CA ASN A 869 27.73 11.23 -8.48
C ASN A 869 27.65 12.77 -8.52
N GLU A 870 26.66 13.34 -7.82
CA GLU A 870 26.39 14.78 -7.74
C GLU A 870 27.44 15.57 -6.93
N GLU A 871 28.19 14.92 -6.04
CA GLU A 871 29.25 15.53 -5.21
C GLU A 871 30.52 15.82 -6.03
N LEU A 872 30.64 15.19 -7.19
CA LEU A 872 31.70 15.42 -8.17
C LEU A 872 31.35 16.51 -9.20
N ASP A 873 30.20 17.20 -9.10
CA ASP A 873 29.82 18.25 -10.04
C ASP A 873 30.91 19.33 -10.17
N GLY A 874 31.23 19.67 -11.41
CA GLY A 874 32.30 20.61 -11.72
C GLY A 874 33.73 20.12 -11.44
N GLN A 875 33.93 18.91 -10.90
CA GLN A 875 35.26 18.31 -10.74
C GLN A 875 35.77 17.72 -12.07
N LYS A 876 37.10 17.56 -12.19
CA LYS A 876 37.73 16.91 -13.33
C LYS A 876 37.92 15.43 -13.07
N VAL A 877 37.40 14.60 -13.97
CA VAL A 877 37.49 13.14 -13.90
C VAL A 877 38.18 12.59 -15.14
N THR A 878 38.94 11.51 -14.95
CA THR A 878 39.38 10.62 -16.03
C THR A 878 38.69 9.28 -15.83
N ILE A 879 37.93 8.84 -16.83
CA ILE A 879 37.33 7.50 -16.91
C ILE A 879 37.96 6.71 -18.05
N ALA A 880 37.88 5.38 -17.97
CA ALA A 880 38.12 4.51 -19.11
C ALA A 880 36.88 3.63 -19.31
N GLY A 881 36.32 3.65 -20.51
CA GLY A 881 35.04 2.99 -20.79
C GLY A 881 34.89 2.64 -22.26
N MET A 882 33.94 1.74 -22.53
CA MET A 882 33.60 1.28 -23.87
C MET A 882 32.43 2.11 -24.39
N VAL A 883 32.57 2.66 -25.60
CA VAL A 883 31.48 3.40 -26.25
C VAL A 883 30.37 2.41 -26.63
N THR A 884 29.15 2.62 -26.15
CA THR A 884 28.00 1.73 -26.42
C THR A 884 26.99 2.31 -27.38
N ASN A 885 26.89 3.65 -27.48
CA ASN A 885 26.10 4.32 -28.50
C ASN A 885 26.62 5.75 -28.75
N VAL A 886 26.54 6.25 -29.98
CA VAL A 886 26.87 7.65 -30.31
C VAL A 886 25.76 8.30 -31.13
N ARG A 887 25.30 9.46 -30.65
CA ARG A 887 24.28 10.29 -31.32
C ARG A 887 24.88 11.62 -31.76
N GLU A 888 25.09 11.76 -33.06
CA GLU A 888 25.42 13.04 -33.68
C GLU A 888 24.23 13.99 -33.72
N ILE A 889 24.46 15.28 -33.44
CA ILE A 889 23.46 16.34 -33.54
C ILE A 889 24.13 17.61 -34.08
N THR A 890 23.50 18.26 -35.06
CA THR A 890 23.94 19.59 -35.51
C THR A 890 23.36 20.67 -34.60
N THR A 891 24.21 21.56 -34.10
CA THR A 891 23.80 22.70 -33.25
C THR A 891 22.98 23.73 -34.03
N LYS A 892 22.25 24.61 -33.33
CA LYS A 892 21.52 25.74 -33.94
C LYS A 892 22.41 26.73 -34.73
N ARG A 893 23.74 26.60 -34.65
CA ARG A 893 24.73 27.39 -35.40
C ARG A 893 25.33 26.63 -36.60
N GLY A 894 24.83 25.42 -36.91
CA GLY A 894 25.31 24.60 -38.02
C GLY A 894 26.57 23.76 -37.72
N GLU A 895 27.11 23.81 -36.49
CA GLU A 895 28.28 23.03 -36.12
C GLU A 895 27.91 21.63 -35.58
N PRO A 896 28.60 20.54 -35.97
CA PRO A 896 28.33 19.19 -35.48
C PRO A 896 28.85 18.96 -34.06
N MET A 897 28.09 18.25 -33.24
CA MET A 897 28.47 17.75 -31.92
C MET A 897 27.92 16.34 -31.69
N ALA A 898 28.39 15.64 -30.66
CA ALA A 898 27.89 14.31 -30.33
C ALA A 898 27.59 14.13 -28.84
N PHE A 899 26.72 13.16 -28.56
CA PHE A 899 26.46 12.59 -27.25
C PHE A 899 26.80 11.10 -27.33
N ALA A 900 27.75 10.63 -26.51
CA ALA A 900 28.15 9.23 -26.47
C ALA A 900 27.73 8.61 -25.14
N GLN A 901 27.23 7.39 -25.15
CA GLN A 901 27.07 6.55 -23.97
C GLN A 901 28.33 5.70 -23.79
N VAL A 902 28.84 5.63 -22.56
CA VAL A 902 30.12 5.00 -22.23
C VAL A 902 29.95 4.13 -20.99
N GLU A 903 30.31 2.86 -21.09
CA GLU A 903 30.10 1.83 -20.06
C GLU A 903 31.44 1.30 -19.50
N ASP A 904 31.48 1.04 -18.20
CA ASP A 904 32.57 0.36 -17.51
C ASP A 904 32.07 -0.74 -16.56
N ILE A 905 32.99 -1.37 -15.83
CA ILE A 905 32.69 -2.50 -14.94
C ILE A 905 31.78 -2.15 -13.74
N GLN A 906 31.48 -0.87 -13.49
CA GLN A 906 30.62 -0.41 -12.39
C GLN A 906 29.38 0.38 -12.85
N GLY A 907 29.30 0.81 -14.11
CA GLY A 907 28.10 1.45 -14.66
C GLY A 907 28.32 2.17 -16.00
N SER A 908 27.34 2.97 -16.41
CA SER A 908 27.38 3.75 -17.66
C SER A 908 27.06 5.23 -17.46
N ILE A 909 27.64 6.09 -18.30
CA ILE A 909 27.51 7.55 -18.21
C ILE A 909 27.44 8.20 -19.60
N GLU A 910 26.66 9.29 -19.70
CA GLU A 910 26.60 10.11 -20.91
C GLU A 910 27.80 11.07 -20.98
N VAL A 911 28.45 11.11 -22.14
CA VAL A 911 29.58 11.98 -22.44
C VAL A 911 29.19 12.95 -23.55
N VAL A 912 29.29 14.25 -23.25
CA VAL A 912 28.93 15.35 -24.15
C VAL A 912 30.18 15.86 -24.86
N ILE A 913 30.19 15.78 -26.20
CA ILE A 913 31.34 16.20 -27.01
C ILE A 913 30.97 17.43 -27.85
N PHE A 914 31.35 18.61 -27.38
CA PHE A 914 31.08 19.89 -28.05
C PHE A 914 31.86 20.05 -29.39
N PRO A 915 31.40 20.90 -30.32
CA PRO A 915 31.94 20.98 -31.69
C PRO A 915 33.44 21.24 -31.84
N ARG A 916 34.08 21.86 -30.85
CA ARG A 916 35.54 22.12 -30.82
C ARG A 916 36.34 20.85 -30.56
N VAL A 917 35.82 19.94 -29.74
CA VAL A 917 36.42 18.65 -29.43
C VAL A 917 36.00 17.64 -30.49
N TYR A 918 34.71 17.59 -30.85
CA TYR A 918 34.18 16.62 -31.81
C TYR A 918 34.91 16.65 -33.17
N ARG A 919 35.13 17.85 -33.74
CA ARG A 919 35.90 18.01 -34.99
C ARG A 919 37.34 17.48 -34.94
N LYS A 920 37.93 17.31 -33.76
CA LYS A 920 39.29 16.77 -33.57
C LYS A 920 39.31 15.28 -33.21
N THR A 921 38.18 14.71 -32.83
CA THR A 921 38.09 13.38 -32.23
C THR A 921 37.02 12.49 -32.86
N ALA A 922 36.36 12.92 -33.94
CA ALA A 922 35.25 12.20 -34.55
C ALA A 922 35.61 10.73 -34.85
N GLU A 923 36.80 10.50 -35.42
CA GLU A 923 37.35 9.17 -35.75
C GLU A 923 37.66 8.27 -34.53
N LEU A 924 37.42 8.73 -33.30
CA LEU A 924 37.57 7.95 -32.07
C LEU A 924 36.22 7.50 -31.49
N TRP A 925 35.11 8.14 -31.86
CA TRP A 925 33.77 7.87 -31.30
C TRP A 925 33.00 6.80 -32.11
N ASP A 926 33.66 5.69 -32.40
CA ASP A 926 32.99 4.49 -32.91
C ASP A 926 32.42 3.67 -31.75
N GLU A 927 31.27 3.00 -31.97
CA GLU A 927 30.76 2.00 -31.05
C GLU A 927 31.79 0.86 -30.83
N GLU A 928 31.81 0.31 -29.62
CA GLU A 928 32.71 -0.76 -29.17
C GLU A 928 34.21 -0.40 -29.06
N ARG A 929 34.61 0.87 -29.25
CA ARG A 929 35.97 1.32 -28.88
C ARG A 929 36.10 1.56 -27.38
N ILE A 930 37.24 1.18 -26.82
CA ILE A 930 37.65 1.50 -25.44
C ILE A 930 38.42 2.82 -25.46
N LEU A 931 37.89 3.83 -24.79
CA LEU A 931 38.41 5.19 -24.78
C LEU A 931 38.73 5.64 -23.36
N ILE A 932 39.79 6.45 -23.23
CA ILE A 932 40.13 7.16 -22.00
C ILE A 932 39.67 8.60 -22.17
N ILE A 933 38.71 9.00 -21.35
CA ILE A 933 37.98 10.25 -21.49
C ILE A 933 38.32 11.13 -20.29
N LYS A 934 38.96 12.27 -20.57
CA LYS A 934 39.20 13.33 -19.59
C LYS A 934 38.17 14.41 -19.79
N GLY A 935 37.49 14.78 -18.72
CA GLY A 935 36.44 15.76 -18.79
C GLY A 935 36.06 16.32 -17.44
N ARG A 936 35.05 17.18 -17.47
CA ARG A 936 34.44 17.77 -16.28
C ARG A 936 33.06 17.17 -16.09
N VAL A 937 32.73 16.78 -14.86
CA VAL A 937 31.36 16.38 -14.52
C VAL A 937 30.46 17.63 -14.63
N ASP A 938 29.32 17.49 -15.31
CA ASP A 938 28.31 18.51 -15.55
C ASP A 938 26.94 17.91 -15.25
N MET A 939 26.22 18.47 -14.27
CA MET A 939 24.89 17.98 -13.89
C MET A 939 23.81 18.43 -14.88
N ARG A 940 23.47 17.58 -15.85
CA ARG A 940 22.42 17.83 -16.85
C ARG A 940 21.13 17.08 -16.54
N ASN A 941 20.02 17.81 -16.48
CA ASN A 941 18.68 17.25 -16.26
C ASN A 941 18.58 16.31 -15.02
N GLY A 942 19.38 16.57 -13.98
CA GLY A 942 19.41 15.75 -12.76
C GLY A 942 20.12 14.39 -12.92
N ARG A 943 20.95 14.22 -13.95
CA ARG A 943 21.89 13.09 -14.13
C ARG A 943 23.31 13.64 -14.30
N PRO A 944 24.34 12.97 -13.77
CA PRO A 944 25.72 13.33 -14.07
C PRO A 944 26.02 12.98 -15.53
N ALA A 945 26.65 13.90 -16.23
CA ALA A 945 27.24 13.70 -17.54
C ALA A 945 28.69 14.22 -17.53
N ILE A 946 29.52 13.76 -18.46
CA ILE A 946 30.90 14.25 -18.59
C ILE A 946 30.98 15.18 -19.81
N ILE A 947 31.31 16.45 -19.62
CA ILE A 947 31.78 17.30 -20.72
C ILE A 947 33.20 16.85 -21.07
N CYS A 948 33.39 16.29 -22.25
CA CYS A 948 34.69 15.84 -22.72
C CYS A 948 35.61 17.03 -23.01
N ASP A 949 36.72 17.14 -22.27
CA ASP A 949 37.83 18.07 -22.53
C ASP A 949 38.78 17.47 -23.58
N SER A 950 39.09 16.17 -23.45
CA SER A 950 39.93 15.41 -24.38
C SER A 950 39.69 13.91 -24.26
N VAL A 951 39.73 13.20 -25.38
CA VAL A 951 39.67 11.73 -25.43
C VAL A 951 40.92 11.15 -26.12
N GLN A 952 41.36 9.98 -25.66
CA GLN A 952 42.48 9.23 -26.21
C GLN A 952 42.10 7.74 -26.36
N ASP A 953 42.65 7.08 -27.37
CA ASP A 953 42.56 5.62 -27.50
C ASP A 953 43.50 4.95 -26.48
N HIS A 954 42.99 3.95 -25.76
CA HIS A 954 43.75 3.13 -24.82
C HIS A 954 45.03 2.53 -25.42
N VAL A 955 45.05 2.21 -26.72
CA VAL A 955 46.24 1.69 -27.42
C VAL A 955 47.41 2.69 -27.42
N THR A 956 47.12 4.00 -27.38
CA THR A 956 48.15 5.04 -27.45
C THR A 956 48.99 5.14 -26.17
N LEU A 957 48.40 4.82 -25.02
CA LEU A 957 49.09 4.83 -23.72
C LEU A 957 49.97 3.59 -23.48
N ILE A 958 49.73 2.50 -24.22
CA ILE A 958 50.47 1.24 -24.11
C ILE A 958 51.83 1.30 -24.86
N ARG A 959 52.10 2.35 -25.63
CA ARG A 959 53.42 2.59 -26.25
C ARG A 959 54.32 3.44 -25.33
N PRO A 960 55.45 2.90 -24.81
CA PRO A 960 56.35 3.65 -23.95
C PRO A 960 57.19 4.67 -24.74
N LYS A 961 57.72 5.67 -24.03
CA LYS A 961 58.67 6.68 -24.56
C LYS A 961 59.86 6.00 -25.27
N ALA A 962 59.98 6.21 -26.58
CA ALA A 962 61.24 6.00 -27.29
C ALA A 962 62.15 7.23 -27.13
N GLN A 963 63.46 7.02 -27.05
CA GLN A 963 64.46 8.09 -26.98
C GLN A 963 64.66 8.75 -28.34
N GLU A 964 64.67 10.08 -28.39
CA GLU A 964 65.25 10.84 -29.50
C GLU A 964 66.67 11.31 -29.14
N PRO A 965 67.65 11.21 -30.05
CA PRO A 965 68.95 11.86 -29.89
C PRO A 965 68.89 13.36 -30.27
N SER A 966 69.74 14.15 -29.63
CA SER A 966 69.78 15.61 -29.70
C SER A 966 70.26 16.20 -31.04
N PRO A 967 69.75 17.37 -31.48
CA PRO A 967 70.26 18.12 -32.63
C PRO A 967 71.25 19.24 -32.23
N GLU A 968 72.30 19.42 -33.03
CA GLU A 968 73.10 20.66 -33.11
C GLU A 968 72.88 21.35 -34.47
N GLY A 969 73.01 22.68 -34.53
CA GLY A 969 73.29 23.41 -35.80
C GLY A 969 72.15 24.22 -36.43
N THR A 970 72.03 25.49 -36.03
CA THR A 970 71.40 26.63 -36.76
C THR A 970 72.25 27.08 -37.98
N PRO A 971 71.88 28.04 -38.87
CA PRO A 971 70.88 29.14 -38.73
C PRO A 971 70.06 29.66 -39.96
N SER A 972 69.10 30.58 -39.70
CA SER A 972 68.64 31.74 -40.54
C SER A 972 67.98 31.48 -41.94
N GLU A 973 67.08 32.31 -42.53
CA GLU A 973 66.78 33.77 -42.41
C GLU A 973 65.29 34.10 -42.88
N PRO A 974 64.81 35.33 -43.26
CA PRO A 974 63.64 35.97 -42.57
C PRO A 974 62.45 36.54 -43.42
N ASP A 975 61.34 36.95 -42.74
CA ASP A 975 60.41 38.08 -43.04
C ASP A 975 59.17 38.02 -42.09
N ALA A 976 58.41 39.06 -41.70
CA ALA A 976 58.65 40.50 -41.46
C ALA A 976 57.45 41.18 -40.69
N SER A 977 57.73 41.94 -39.60
CA SER A 977 56.95 43.09 -39.00
C SER A 977 55.44 42.98 -38.63
N PRO A 978 54.87 43.86 -37.74
CA PRO A 978 55.39 44.66 -36.60
C PRO A 978 54.76 44.25 -35.23
N GLU A 979 55.39 44.33 -34.04
CA GLU A 979 55.76 45.50 -33.18
C GLU A 979 54.57 46.38 -32.70
N THR A 980 54.35 46.72 -31.41
CA THR A 980 55.18 46.73 -30.17
C THR A 980 54.41 46.52 -28.83
N SER A 981 55.11 45.97 -27.81
CA SER A 981 55.06 46.26 -26.34
C SER A 981 53.82 45.99 -25.44
N PRO A 982 53.99 45.74 -24.11
CA PRO A 982 55.15 45.14 -23.41
C PRO A 982 54.80 44.06 -22.33
N ALA A 983 55.86 43.49 -21.76
CA ALA A 983 55.93 42.41 -20.78
C ALA A 983 55.17 42.56 -19.44
N LEU A 984 54.94 41.41 -18.77
CA LEU A 984 55.57 41.14 -17.46
C LEU A 984 55.70 39.63 -17.18
N THR A 985 56.80 39.26 -16.51
CA THR A 985 57.25 37.90 -16.15
C THR A 985 56.63 37.39 -14.85
N GLU A 986 56.52 36.07 -14.67
CA GLU A 986 56.89 35.45 -13.39
C GLU A 986 57.31 33.97 -13.54
N THR A 987 58.17 33.51 -12.62
CA THR A 987 59.05 32.35 -12.78
C THR A 987 58.59 31.13 -11.99
N SER A 988 59.06 29.94 -12.39
CA SER A 988 58.88 28.72 -11.59
C SER A 988 59.80 28.73 -10.37
N SER A 989 59.22 28.65 -9.17
CA SER A 989 59.94 28.33 -7.93
C SER A 989 59.35 27.06 -7.33
N SER A 990 60.17 26.03 -7.12
CA SER A 990 59.79 24.85 -6.34
C SER A 990 59.66 25.25 -4.85
N GLY A 991 58.44 25.60 -4.43
CA GLY A 991 58.14 25.84 -3.02
C GLY A 991 58.30 24.56 -2.20
N LYS A 992 58.79 24.70 -0.97
CA LYS A 992 58.96 23.58 -0.02
C LYS A 992 57.61 23.07 0.47
N HIS A 993 57.56 21.82 0.96
CA HIS A 993 56.37 21.25 1.57
C HIS A 993 56.63 20.91 3.05
N ILE A 994 55.97 21.64 3.95
CA ILE A 994 56.05 21.45 5.40
C ILE A 994 55.02 20.40 5.84
N HIS A 995 55.48 19.25 6.29
CA HIS A 995 54.65 18.21 6.91
C HIS A 995 54.67 18.38 8.42
N ILE A 996 53.52 18.65 9.03
CA ILE A 996 53.37 18.84 10.48
C ILE A 996 52.56 17.68 11.04
N THR A 997 53.06 17.00 12.07
CA THR A 997 52.44 15.81 12.65
C THR A 997 51.89 16.13 14.05
N LEU A 998 50.61 15.85 14.25
CA LEU A 998 49.88 16.08 15.49
C LEU A 998 49.34 14.75 16.02
N ARG A 999 49.51 14.50 17.31
CA ARG A 999 48.87 13.36 18.01
C ARG A 999 47.68 13.90 18.80
N ARG A 1000 46.52 13.27 18.62
CA ARG A 1000 45.29 13.62 19.36
C ARG A 1000 45.51 13.38 20.86
N THR A 1001 45.19 14.36 21.70
CA THR A 1001 45.41 14.29 23.16
C THR A 1001 44.20 13.76 23.92
N GLY A 1002 43.04 13.68 23.26
CA GLY A 1002 41.79 13.16 23.83
C GLY A 1002 40.82 14.26 24.27
N ASP A 1003 41.31 15.49 24.45
CA ASP A 1003 40.50 16.70 24.61
C ASP A 1003 40.30 17.34 23.22
N GLU A 1004 39.09 17.18 22.67
CA GLU A 1004 38.76 17.63 21.32
C GLU A 1004 38.76 19.16 21.19
N GLU A 1005 38.37 19.90 22.22
CA GLU A 1005 38.44 21.36 22.17
C GLU A 1005 39.89 21.87 22.24
N ALA A 1006 40.74 21.25 23.08
CA ALA A 1006 42.15 21.61 23.15
C ALA A 1006 42.89 21.29 21.84
N ASP A 1007 42.63 20.13 21.24
CA ASP A 1007 43.23 19.74 19.96
C ASP A 1007 42.77 20.66 18.81
N VAL A 1008 41.50 21.06 18.77
CA VAL A 1008 40.97 22.03 17.78
C VAL A 1008 41.56 23.44 17.99
N ARG A 1009 41.67 23.92 19.23
CA ARG A 1009 42.33 25.20 19.54
C ARG A 1009 43.80 25.20 19.07
N ARG A 1010 44.54 24.14 19.39
CA ARG A 1010 45.95 23.97 18.98
C ARG A 1010 46.10 23.91 17.46
N LEU A 1011 45.24 23.17 16.75
CA LEU A 1011 45.18 23.15 15.28
C LEU A 1011 44.95 24.55 14.69
N GLY A 1012 44.03 25.32 15.27
CA GLY A 1012 43.73 26.70 14.88
C GLY A 1012 44.92 27.64 15.08
N GLU A 1013 45.60 27.57 16.23
CA GLU A 1013 46.80 28.36 16.53
C GLU A 1013 47.94 28.09 15.52
N ILE A 1014 48.19 26.81 15.19
CA ILE A 1014 49.21 26.42 14.21
C ILE A 1014 48.85 26.92 12.81
N TYR A 1015 47.59 26.78 12.40
CA TYR A 1015 47.11 27.27 11.10
C TYR A 1015 47.22 28.81 11.00
N HIS A 1016 46.83 29.54 12.05
CA HIS A 1016 47.00 31.00 12.11
C HIS A 1016 48.48 31.42 12.11
N LEU A 1017 49.35 30.68 12.81
CA LEU A 1017 50.79 30.93 12.77
C LEU A 1017 51.33 30.76 11.34
N LEU A 1018 51.05 29.64 10.67
CA LEU A 1018 51.50 29.39 9.29
C LEU A 1018 50.97 30.41 8.29
N THR A 1019 49.70 30.80 8.40
CA THR A 1019 49.08 31.80 7.51
C THR A 1019 49.55 33.24 7.75
N SER A 1020 50.13 33.53 8.92
CA SER A 1020 50.73 34.84 9.21
C SER A 1020 52.03 35.10 8.42
N TYR A 1021 52.80 34.06 8.08
CA TYR A 1021 54.00 34.15 7.25
C TYR A 1021 53.63 33.92 5.78
N LYS A 1022 53.33 34.99 5.04
CA LYS A 1022 52.94 34.89 3.63
C LYS A 1022 54.11 34.46 2.74
N GLY A 1023 53.90 33.44 1.91
CA GLY A 1023 54.85 32.90 0.94
C GLY A 1023 54.21 31.91 -0.03
N ASN A 1024 55.02 31.12 -0.72
CA ASN A 1024 54.60 30.16 -1.76
C ASN A 1024 54.78 28.68 -1.37
N ASP A 1025 55.24 28.40 -0.14
CA ASP A 1025 55.46 27.04 0.36
C ASP A 1025 54.12 26.39 0.76
N ARG A 1026 54.04 25.06 0.62
CA ARG A 1026 52.87 24.26 0.98
C ARG A 1026 53.01 23.69 2.39
N PHE A 1027 51.88 23.38 3.03
CA PHE A 1027 51.89 22.61 4.26
C PHE A 1027 50.71 21.64 4.35
N THR A 1028 50.95 20.50 5.01
CA THR A 1028 49.95 19.45 5.28
C THR A 1028 50.03 19.06 6.75
N PHE A 1029 48.89 19.01 7.43
CA PHE A 1029 48.80 18.45 8.79
C PHE A 1029 48.53 16.96 8.71
N TYR A 1030 49.21 16.17 9.55
CA TYR A 1030 48.95 14.76 9.73
C TYR A 1030 48.48 14.53 11.16
N VAL A 1031 47.18 14.33 11.33
CA VAL A 1031 46.60 14.01 12.63
C VAL A 1031 46.60 12.49 12.79
N THR A 1032 47.23 12.00 13.85
CA THR A 1032 47.29 10.57 14.18
C THR A 1032 46.27 10.26 15.27
N VAL A 1033 45.39 9.29 15.01
CA VAL A 1033 44.34 8.84 15.92
C VAL A 1033 44.42 7.32 16.01
N GLY A 1034 44.90 6.79 17.14
CA GLY A 1034 45.25 5.37 17.24
C GLY A 1034 46.41 5.03 16.28
N GLU A 1035 46.22 4.00 15.46
CA GLU A 1035 47.18 3.61 14.41
C GLU A 1035 46.92 4.31 13.06
N GLU A 1036 45.77 4.99 12.90
CA GLU A 1036 45.39 5.65 11.65
C GLU A 1036 45.93 7.09 11.56
N ARG A 1037 46.35 7.49 10.35
CA ARG A 1037 46.98 8.79 10.08
C ARG A 1037 46.24 9.53 8.97
N PHE A 1038 45.55 10.61 9.35
CA PHE A 1038 44.75 11.44 8.45
C PHE A 1038 45.54 12.64 7.95
N ALA A 1039 45.55 12.87 6.63
CA ALA A 1039 46.22 14.02 6.01
C ALA A 1039 45.20 15.14 5.71
N LEU A 1040 45.47 16.33 6.24
CA LEU A 1040 44.70 17.56 6.05
C LEU A 1040 45.56 18.51 5.21
N GLU A 1041 45.25 18.59 3.92
CA GLU A 1041 45.94 19.47 2.97
C GLU A 1041 45.21 20.81 2.82
N PHE A 1042 45.98 21.89 2.65
CA PHE A 1042 45.44 23.23 2.46
C PHE A 1042 45.79 23.76 1.05
N PRO A 1043 45.19 23.21 -0.03
CA PRO A 1043 45.64 23.44 -1.41
C PRO A 1043 45.54 24.90 -1.87
N ASN A 1044 44.68 25.72 -1.24
CA ASN A 1044 44.48 27.14 -1.56
C ASN A 1044 45.25 28.09 -0.62
N VAL A 1045 46.05 27.57 0.31
CA VAL A 1045 46.74 28.34 1.36
C VAL A 1045 48.24 28.06 1.25
N ARG A 1046 49.06 29.10 1.45
CA ARG A 1046 50.53 29.01 1.35
C ARG A 1046 51.17 29.77 2.51
N THR A 1047 52.38 29.36 2.85
CA THR A 1047 53.21 29.97 3.90
C THR A 1047 54.60 30.29 3.35
N ARG A 1048 55.43 30.95 4.15
CA ARG A 1048 56.87 31.10 3.91
C ARG A 1048 57.62 30.36 5.00
N TYR A 1049 58.28 29.27 4.64
CA TYR A 1049 59.19 28.59 5.55
C TYR A 1049 60.42 29.46 5.83
N CYS A 1050 60.73 29.63 7.12
CA CYS A 1050 61.92 30.31 7.62
C CYS A 1050 62.24 29.81 9.03
N GLU A 1051 63.50 29.98 9.48
CA GLU A 1051 63.99 29.47 10.77
C GLU A 1051 63.18 30.01 11.96
N GLU A 1052 62.70 31.27 11.89
CA GLU A 1052 61.85 31.85 12.94
C GLU A 1052 60.46 31.16 13.04
N LEU A 1053 59.86 30.81 11.90
CA LEU A 1053 58.60 30.07 11.87
C LEU A 1053 58.79 28.63 12.36
N GLU A 1054 59.87 27.98 11.95
CA GLU A 1054 60.21 26.64 12.42
C GLU A 1054 60.42 26.60 13.93
N GLN A 1055 61.22 27.51 14.50
CA GLN A 1055 61.45 27.55 15.94
C GLN A 1055 60.16 27.80 16.73
N LYS A 1056 59.25 28.65 16.23
CA LYS A 1056 57.94 28.88 16.86
C LYS A 1056 57.04 27.65 16.80
N LEU A 1057 57.04 26.92 15.69
CA LEU A 1057 56.30 25.67 15.55
C LEU A 1057 56.89 24.55 16.43
N ILE A 1058 58.22 24.41 16.51
CA ILE A 1058 58.90 23.46 17.42
C ILE A 1058 58.53 23.77 18.87
N ASN A 1059 58.53 25.03 19.29
CA ASN A 1059 58.13 25.42 20.65
C ASN A 1059 56.65 25.10 20.96
N LEU A 1060 55.76 25.02 19.96
CA LEU A 1060 54.34 24.67 20.11
C LEU A 1060 54.08 23.15 20.05
N LEU A 1061 54.95 22.39 19.38
CA LEU A 1061 54.70 20.99 18.99
C LEU A 1061 55.69 19.97 19.56
N GLY A 1062 56.87 20.42 20.02
CA GLY A 1062 58.00 19.57 20.36
C GLY A 1062 58.91 19.26 19.18
N GLU A 1063 60.15 18.87 19.48
CA GLU A 1063 61.12 18.44 18.47
C GLU A 1063 60.66 17.17 17.72
N GLY A 1064 60.92 17.11 16.41
CA GLY A 1064 60.55 15.98 15.55
C GLY A 1064 59.10 15.97 15.04
N ALA A 1065 58.25 16.92 15.45
CA ALA A 1065 56.87 17.05 14.95
C ALA A 1065 56.76 17.64 13.53
N ILE A 1066 57.84 18.22 13.00
CA ILE A 1066 57.88 18.93 11.72
C ILE A 1066 58.92 18.27 10.80
N LYS A 1067 58.58 18.11 9.52
CA LYS A 1067 59.51 17.70 8.47
C LYS A 1067 59.26 18.52 7.22
N VAL A 1068 60.32 19.08 6.63
CA VAL A 1068 60.24 19.87 5.39
C VAL A 1068 60.90 19.10 4.25
N ASN A 1069 60.20 18.99 3.13
CA ASN A 1069 60.68 18.41 1.87
C ASN A 1069 60.82 19.51 0.80
#